data_AF-A0A2T9ZDE9-F1
#
_entry.id   AF-A0A2T9ZDE9-F1
#
_cell.length_a   1.000
_cell.length_b   1.000
_cell.length_c   1.000
_cell.angle_alpha   90.00
_cell.angle_beta   90.00
_cell.angle_gamma   90.00
#
_symmetry.space_group_name_H-M   'P 1'
#
loop_
_entity.id
_entity.type
_entity.pdbx_description
1 polymer ?
#
loop_
_entity_poly.entity_id
_entity_poly.type
_entity_poly.pdbx_seq_one_letter_code
_entity_poly.pdbx_strand_id
1 'polypeptide(L)'
;KNEREVITTSLELQEENKKSGIFGFSTELEDISVTPSTRILYTNESFMIQKVMLDSLFSEFSVVLIEVPIQRSANIDLLIFLFKRALKAKKDFRLILLVSVPEIIPTFLDYFAEGESSRENIISVVEFDEELDNVDTHYLESPNKSYFEAAIETVKKIHENEDDGDILVFFPGRNEVDNAVNILSEYKLLSLANKSLEAYSLHSGVSPNDVNQIVNFSFTDRRKVIFSTNVAENIEFISGIRYVIDTGLKKERVFDNSISGNKLELVSISKASASLRLKKVYNYPDPAAIRKCYRLYPFSFFSKVFPKLDCPEIYRLGGFELAEFMIKLFAIKNQLLLENTIDMIKPGINYSNLPKSMELLESLGCFVLDTKEHAEDNSKTISEHVALNGSNKGTSKLLDNEVIKRLFLFNIDPQLGVCILAAFETREFENDSTFKNRFLQRDFNVCEIGGSVNRLDISVEMTIIAVMSSMGDVFYESNDERSKRKFSVLEGDHLTLLNVFLAFFKEFSNSKNQERLAYFCKKHSLVTRKMFSCVKLVRKIISVYLNRQVTEYDLINIVEKYVLSSGYSVMRKKSELIRRCLVRGLSSNIAQLQGDNSSFKNLVTNQVMYIHPKSTLFHSVPKFIVYSKLIETTKVFMVDVSVIEEEWPSQIVPNMKFVVLPPGFKQVDVEYEVTCIKSNYPMNLIGNTVKKAVSRFNVNEGSLVVVSDNLDQPVGKYKMKYGGSASGHNGIKSIIQKLGTDAKGNERVAKHVLTRFKSQEFQEIEQAADQIVESWKELIIVPNEIRNLG
;
A
#
# COMPACT_ATOMS: atom_id res chain seq x y z
N LYS A 1 -19.79 30.55 -18.46
CA LYS A 1 -19.44 31.79 -17.70
C LYS A 1 -19.61 31.64 -16.18
N ASN A 2 -20.37 30.66 -15.68
CA ASN A 2 -20.52 30.35 -14.24
C ASN A 2 -19.81 29.05 -13.80
N GLU A 3 -18.67 28.70 -14.43
CA GLU A 3 -17.86 27.50 -14.06
C GLU A 3 -16.48 27.88 -13.50
N ARG A 4 -16.20 29.18 -13.34
CA ARG A 4 -14.91 29.69 -12.81
C ARG A 4 -14.85 29.77 -11.28
N GLU A 5 -15.85 29.28 -10.56
CA GLU A 5 -15.97 29.46 -9.09
C GLU A 5 -15.67 28.20 -8.27
N VAL A 6 -15.18 27.09 -8.84
CA VAL A 6 -15.13 25.81 -8.11
C VAL A 6 -13.88 25.60 -7.23
N ILE A 7 -12.88 26.49 -7.21
CA ILE A 7 -11.63 26.25 -6.46
C ILE A 7 -11.40 27.21 -5.28
N THR A 8 -12.22 28.26 -5.13
CA THR A 8 -12.22 29.13 -3.92
C THR A 8 -13.29 28.70 -2.88
N THR A 9 -13.97 27.59 -3.13
CA THR A 9 -15.25 27.21 -2.52
C THR A 9 -15.18 26.52 -1.19
N SER A 10 -14.02 26.09 -0.67
CA SER A 10 -14.02 25.39 0.63
C SER A 10 -14.36 26.31 1.81
N LEU A 11 -14.00 27.60 1.74
CA LEU A 11 -14.32 28.59 2.79
C LEU A 11 -15.63 29.33 2.51
N GLU A 12 -15.91 29.70 1.26
CA GLU A 12 -17.15 30.39 0.87
C GLU A 12 -18.37 29.47 0.93
N LEU A 13 -18.27 28.20 0.48
CA LEU A 13 -19.33 27.21 0.73
C LEU A 13 -19.47 26.91 2.23
N GLN A 14 -18.40 26.95 3.03
CA GLN A 14 -18.54 26.77 4.48
C GLN A 14 -19.34 27.89 5.15
N GLU A 15 -19.26 29.12 4.63
CA GLU A 15 -20.07 30.25 5.13
C GLU A 15 -21.52 30.22 4.62
N GLU A 16 -21.77 29.85 3.37
CA GLU A 16 -23.14 29.65 2.86
C GLU A 16 -23.81 28.39 3.43
N ASN A 17 -23.06 27.30 3.64
CA ASN A 17 -23.57 26.04 4.22
C ASN A 17 -24.02 26.18 5.66
N LYS A 18 -23.44 27.11 6.42
CA LYS A 18 -23.93 27.45 7.76
C LYS A 18 -25.37 27.97 7.76
N LYS A 19 -25.89 28.45 6.63
CA LYS A 19 -27.25 29.03 6.52
C LYS A 19 -28.31 28.02 6.04
N SER A 20 -27.97 27.03 5.21
CA SER A 20 -28.97 26.11 4.60
C SER A 20 -29.01 24.70 5.20
N GLY A 21 -27.89 24.19 5.72
CA GLY A 21 -27.78 22.82 6.26
C GLY A 21 -27.93 21.68 5.23
N ILE A 22 -28.02 22.00 3.93
CA ILE A 22 -28.27 21.04 2.84
C ILE A 22 -27.01 20.22 2.50
N PHE A 23 -25.83 20.83 2.57
CA PHE A 23 -24.56 20.16 2.31
C PHE A 23 -23.87 19.76 3.61
N GLY A 24 -23.48 18.50 3.71
CA GLY A 24 -22.72 17.93 4.80
C GLY A 24 -21.32 17.57 4.33
N PHE A 25 -20.33 17.79 5.19
CA PHE A 25 -18.98 17.26 5.03
C PHE A 25 -18.72 16.32 6.19
N SER A 26 -18.34 15.09 5.87
CA SER A 26 -17.86 14.13 6.86
C SER A 26 -16.64 13.40 6.34
N THR A 27 -15.67 13.21 7.22
CA THR A 27 -14.54 12.33 7.00
C THR A 27 -14.53 11.29 8.10
N GLU A 28 -13.77 10.22 7.91
CA GLU A 28 -13.58 9.15 8.89
C GLU A 28 -13.29 9.61 10.33
N LEU A 29 -12.65 10.77 10.49
CA LEU A 29 -12.21 11.31 11.78
C LEU A 29 -13.11 12.45 12.29
N GLU A 30 -14.00 12.98 11.45
CA GLU A 30 -14.75 14.22 11.73
C GLU A 30 -16.11 14.25 11.02
N ASP A 31 -17.19 14.36 11.80
CA ASP A 31 -18.50 14.83 11.31
C ASP A 31 -18.53 16.36 11.40
N ILE A 32 -18.10 17.04 10.33
CA ILE A 32 -17.83 18.49 10.35
C ILE A 32 -19.13 19.28 10.23
N SER A 33 -20.11 18.82 9.43
CA SER A 33 -21.36 19.58 9.20
C SER A 33 -22.60 18.75 8.90
N VAL A 34 -22.61 17.45 9.20
CA VAL A 34 -23.77 16.58 8.93
C VAL A 34 -24.90 16.88 9.91
N THR A 35 -26.09 17.12 9.38
CA THR A 35 -27.31 17.44 10.13
C THR A 35 -28.51 16.67 9.56
N PRO A 36 -29.66 16.61 10.26
CA PRO A 36 -30.87 16.01 9.68
C PRO A 36 -31.38 16.69 8.39
N SER A 37 -30.99 17.95 8.13
CA SER A 37 -31.29 18.66 6.89
C SER A 37 -30.33 18.35 5.74
N THR A 38 -29.21 17.65 5.99
CA THR A 38 -28.25 17.29 4.95
C THR A 38 -28.93 16.43 3.88
N ARG A 39 -28.65 16.75 2.61
CA ARG A 39 -29.11 16.02 1.42
C ARG A 39 -27.95 15.64 0.51
N ILE A 40 -26.87 16.41 0.51
CA ILE A 40 -25.65 16.11 -0.25
C ILE A 40 -24.50 15.95 0.75
N LEU A 41 -23.86 14.79 0.74
CA LEU A 41 -22.75 14.47 1.63
C LEU A 41 -21.45 14.37 0.82
N TYR A 42 -20.51 15.25 1.12
CA TYR A 42 -19.13 15.14 0.64
C TYR A 42 -18.31 14.36 1.66
N THR A 43 -17.61 13.34 1.19
CA THR A 43 -16.86 12.43 2.06
C THR A 43 -15.72 11.74 1.34
N ASN A 44 -14.88 11.02 2.08
CA ASN A 44 -13.76 10.25 1.56
C ASN A 44 -14.10 8.75 1.43
N GLU A 45 -13.26 8.03 0.69
CA GLU A 45 -13.39 6.59 0.45
C GLU A 45 -13.48 5.76 1.75
N SER A 46 -12.66 6.09 2.76
CA SER A 46 -12.64 5.34 4.03
C SER A 46 -13.94 5.47 4.81
N PHE A 47 -14.50 6.68 4.92
CA PHE A 47 -15.80 6.89 5.56
C PHE A 47 -16.91 6.12 4.84
N MET A 48 -16.90 6.12 3.50
CA MET A 48 -17.86 5.34 2.73
C MET A 48 -17.73 3.85 3.01
N ILE A 49 -16.52 3.30 3.07
CA ILE A 49 -16.29 1.89 3.44
C ILE A 49 -16.88 1.57 4.82
N GLN A 50 -16.67 2.43 5.83
CA GLN A 50 -17.26 2.25 7.15
C GLN A 50 -18.79 2.23 7.10
N LYS A 51 -19.39 3.11 6.30
CA LYS A 51 -20.84 3.13 6.07
C LYS A 51 -21.32 1.83 5.43
N VAL A 52 -20.62 1.32 4.41
CA VAL A 52 -20.98 0.05 3.74
C VAL A 52 -20.90 -1.14 4.69
N MET A 53 -19.89 -1.16 5.57
CA MET A 53 -19.75 -2.22 6.56
C MET A 53 -20.89 -2.26 7.58
N LEU A 54 -21.53 -1.11 7.86
CA LEU A 54 -22.70 -1.01 8.72
C LEU A 54 -24.02 -1.29 7.99
N ASP A 55 -24.16 -0.73 6.79
CA ASP A 55 -25.33 -0.87 5.92
C ASP A 55 -24.88 -1.20 4.50
N SER A 56 -24.85 -2.49 4.23
CA SER A 56 -24.29 -3.02 2.99
C SER A 56 -25.24 -2.95 1.80
N LEU A 57 -26.49 -2.50 2.02
CA LEU A 57 -27.49 -2.20 0.99
C LEU A 57 -27.54 -0.71 0.62
N PHE A 58 -26.72 0.14 1.25
CA PHE A 58 -26.68 1.58 1.01
C PHE A 58 -28.07 2.23 1.11
N SER A 59 -28.81 1.88 2.17
CA SER A 59 -30.19 2.31 2.38
C SER A 59 -30.28 3.83 2.53
N GLU A 60 -29.27 4.46 3.14
CA GLU A 60 -29.17 5.91 3.31
C GLU A 60 -28.94 6.68 1.99
N PHE A 61 -28.50 6.03 0.90
CA PHE A 61 -28.10 6.69 -0.33
C PHE A 61 -28.94 6.26 -1.54
N SER A 62 -29.47 7.23 -2.29
CA SER A 62 -30.13 6.99 -3.58
C SER A 62 -29.18 7.14 -4.76
N VAL A 63 -28.23 8.08 -4.67
CA VAL A 63 -27.22 8.36 -5.70
C VAL A 63 -25.85 8.43 -5.04
N VAL A 64 -24.86 7.75 -5.62
CA VAL A 64 -23.46 7.89 -5.25
C VAL A 64 -22.67 8.38 -6.46
N LEU A 65 -21.91 9.44 -6.26
CA LEU A 65 -20.95 9.97 -7.22
C LEU A 65 -19.55 9.74 -6.67
N ILE A 66 -18.71 9.06 -7.45
CA ILE A 66 -17.36 8.69 -7.06
C ILE A 66 -16.37 9.24 -8.08
N GLU A 67 -15.43 10.06 -7.60
CA GLU A 67 -14.29 10.47 -8.40
C GLU A 67 -13.29 9.33 -8.47
N VAL A 68 -12.96 8.91 -9.70
CA VAL A 68 -12.00 7.83 -9.93
C VAL A 68 -10.64 8.44 -10.22
N PRO A 69 -9.67 8.32 -9.30
CA PRO A 69 -8.30 8.75 -9.56
C PRO A 69 -7.65 7.86 -10.63
N ILE A 70 -6.67 8.40 -11.35
CA ILE A 70 -5.92 7.63 -12.38
C ILE A 70 -5.28 6.39 -11.79
N GLN A 71 -4.59 6.58 -10.66
CA GLN A 71 -4.12 5.49 -9.86
C GLN A 71 -5.27 5.06 -8.95
N ARG A 72 -6.04 4.07 -9.41
CA ARG A 72 -7.16 3.51 -8.65
C ARG A 72 -6.68 3.00 -7.29
N SER A 73 -7.23 3.54 -6.21
CA SER A 73 -6.95 3.07 -4.85
C SER A 73 -7.66 1.74 -4.60
N ALA A 74 -7.13 0.92 -3.68
CA ALA A 74 -7.77 -0.34 -3.33
C ALA A 74 -9.16 -0.13 -2.72
N ASN A 75 -9.36 0.96 -1.99
CA ASN A 75 -10.63 1.34 -1.38
C ASN A 75 -11.68 1.73 -2.43
N ILE A 76 -11.31 2.52 -3.46
CA ILE A 76 -12.21 2.85 -4.57
C ILE A 76 -12.64 1.59 -5.33
N ASP A 77 -11.69 0.70 -5.63
CA ASP A 77 -11.99 -0.58 -6.29
C ASP A 77 -12.95 -1.46 -5.44
N LEU A 78 -12.75 -1.50 -4.12
CA LEU A 78 -13.66 -2.19 -3.19
C LEU A 78 -15.05 -1.55 -3.18
N LEU A 79 -15.14 -0.22 -3.16
CA LEU A 79 -16.42 0.49 -3.21
C LEU A 79 -17.16 0.22 -4.53
N ILE A 80 -16.48 0.30 -5.67
CA ILE A 80 -17.09 0.01 -6.98
C ILE A 80 -17.59 -1.43 -7.05
N PHE A 81 -16.82 -2.39 -6.52
CA PHE A 81 -17.24 -3.79 -6.38
C PHE A 81 -18.55 -3.93 -5.57
N LEU A 82 -18.67 -3.21 -4.45
CA LEU A 82 -19.87 -3.22 -3.61
C LEU A 82 -21.05 -2.51 -4.27
N PHE A 83 -20.81 -1.39 -4.95
CA PHE A 83 -21.85 -0.64 -5.66
C PHE A 83 -22.40 -1.41 -6.86
N LYS A 84 -21.57 -2.16 -7.60
CA LYS A 84 -22.04 -3.06 -8.69
C LYS A 84 -23.07 -4.06 -8.16
N ARG A 85 -22.86 -4.60 -6.97
CA ARG A 85 -23.83 -5.48 -6.31
C ARG A 85 -25.06 -4.76 -5.81
N ALA A 86 -24.90 -3.57 -5.23
CA ALA A 86 -26.01 -2.74 -4.79
C ALA A 86 -26.94 -2.36 -5.96
N LEU A 87 -26.39 -2.06 -7.15
CA LEU A 87 -27.16 -1.81 -8.37
C LEU A 87 -28.04 -3.00 -8.77
N LYS A 88 -27.55 -4.24 -8.61
CA LYS A 88 -28.35 -5.45 -8.87
C LYS A 88 -29.49 -5.63 -7.85
N ALA A 89 -29.26 -5.24 -6.60
CA ALA A 89 -30.22 -5.45 -5.51
C ALA A 89 -31.25 -4.33 -5.36
N LYS A 90 -30.92 -3.08 -5.72
CA LYS A 90 -31.75 -1.89 -5.49
C LYS A 90 -32.02 -1.16 -6.81
N LYS A 91 -33.26 -1.25 -7.29
CA LYS A 91 -33.70 -0.63 -8.56
C LYS A 91 -33.56 0.90 -8.60
N ASP A 92 -33.70 1.57 -7.46
CA ASP A 92 -33.65 3.03 -7.38
C ASP A 92 -32.25 3.58 -7.05
N PHE A 93 -31.22 2.72 -6.95
CA PHE A 93 -29.85 3.14 -6.70
C PHE A 93 -29.17 3.57 -7.99
N ARG A 94 -28.43 4.69 -7.96
CA ARG A 94 -27.66 5.18 -9.10
C ARG A 94 -26.20 5.40 -8.71
N LEU A 95 -25.31 4.98 -9.60
CA LEU A 95 -23.87 5.17 -9.48
C LEU A 95 -23.38 6.06 -10.63
N ILE A 96 -22.60 7.09 -10.29
CA ILE A 96 -21.95 7.99 -11.26
C ILE A 96 -20.45 7.91 -11.02
N LEU A 97 -19.70 7.46 -12.02
CA LEU A 97 -18.23 7.48 -11.99
C LEU A 97 -17.76 8.76 -12.67
N LEU A 98 -17.12 9.66 -11.93
CA LEU A 98 -16.42 10.81 -12.51
C LEU A 98 -15.00 10.37 -12.88
N VAL A 99 -14.66 10.54 -14.15
CA VAL A 99 -13.42 10.03 -14.73
C VAL A 99 -12.67 11.17 -15.41
N SER A 100 -11.46 11.48 -14.94
CA SER A 100 -10.64 12.59 -15.47
C SER A 100 -9.84 12.22 -16.73
N VAL A 101 -9.81 10.92 -17.07
CA VAL A 101 -9.01 10.35 -18.16
C VAL A 101 -9.83 9.32 -18.94
N PRO A 102 -10.15 9.56 -20.22
CA PRO A 102 -11.06 8.69 -20.99
C PRO A 102 -10.50 7.28 -21.24
N GLU A 103 -9.18 7.08 -21.18
CA GLU A 103 -8.53 5.79 -21.41
C GLU A 103 -8.99 4.67 -20.45
N ILE A 104 -9.58 5.01 -19.30
CA ILE A 104 -10.10 4.04 -18.32
C ILE A 104 -11.54 3.62 -18.58
N ILE A 105 -12.30 4.39 -19.39
CA ILE A 105 -13.72 4.13 -19.67
C ILE A 105 -13.94 2.70 -20.19
N PRO A 106 -13.14 2.16 -21.15
CA PRO A 106 -13.32 0.78 -21.60
C PRO A 106 -13.23 -0.26 -20.49
N THR A 107 -12.34 -0.04 -19.51
CA THR A 107 -12.18 -0.93 -18.35
C THR A 107 -13.46 -1.00 -17.52
N PHE A 108 -14.13 0.14 -17.29
CA PHE A 108 -15.40 0.16 -16.58
C PHE A 108 -16.53 -0.43 -17.41
N LEU A 109 -16.61 -0.13 -18.71
CA LEU A 109 -17.60 -0.73 -19.60
C LEU A 109 -17.52 -2.26 -19.59
N ASP A 110 -16.31 -2.82 -19.74
CA ASP A 110 -16.11 -4.27 -19.69
C ASP A 110 -16.44 -4.85 -18.31
N TYR A 111 -16.05 -4.18 -17.22
CA TYR A 111 -16.29 -4.64 -15.86
C TYR A 111 -17.78 -4.74 -15.50
N PHE A 112 -18.57 -3.74 -15.86
CA PHE A 112 -20.01 -3.73 -15.56
C PHE A 112 -20.84 -4.52 -16.56
N ALA A 113 -20.35 -4.74 -17.78
CA ALA A 113 -20.99 -5.59 -18.79
C ALA A 113 -20.64 -7.09 -18.65
N GLU A 114 -19.72 -7.46 -17.76
CA GLU A 114 -19.31 -8.86 -17.55
C GLU A 114 -20.51 -9.75 -17.15
N GLY A 115 -20.85 -10.72 -18.01
CA GLY A 115 -21.98 -11.64 -17.82
C GLY A 115 -23.28 -11.25 -18.53
N GLU A 116 -23.31 -10.11 -19.24
CA GLU A 116 -24.51 -9.57 -19.89
C GLU A 116 -24.46 -9.65 -21.42
N SER A 117 -25.63 -9.83 -22.05
CA SER A 117 -25.73 -10.07 -23.49
C SER A 117 -25.61 -8.80 -24.35
N SER A 118 -25.74 -7.60 -23.76
CA SER A 118 -25.70 -6.31 -24.47
C SER A 118 -25.01 -5.22 -23.64
N ARG A 119 -23.99 -4.57 -24.23
CA ARG A 119 -23.18 -3.51 -23.58
C ARG A 119 -23.91 -2.17 -23.43
N GLU A 120 -24.82 -1.85 -24.37
CA GLU A 120 -25.38 -0.50 -24.53
C GLU A 120 -26.53 -0.16 -23.56
N ASN A 121 -27.03 -1.13 -22.79
CA ASN A 121 -28.18 -0.93 -21.89
C ASN A 121 -27.82 -0.77 -20.41
N ILE A 122 -26.54 -0.79 -20.03
CA ILE A 122 -26.10 -0.84 -18.61
C ILE A 122 -25.37 0.43 -18.16
N ILE A 123 -24.52 1.01 -19.02
CA ILE A 123 -23.77 2.24 -18.71
C ILE A 123 -23.96 3.26 -19.83
N SER A 124 -24.33 4.48 -19.47
CA SER A 124 -24.26 5.66 -20.33
C SER A 124 -22.96 6.41 -20.11
N VAL A 125 -22.18 6.65 -21.17
CA VAL A 125 -21.00 7.52 -21.13
C VAL A 125 -21.42 8.90 -21.62
N VAL A 126 -21.11 9.94 -20.83
CA VAL A 126 -21.33 11.34 -21.19
C VAL A 126 -19.97 12.02 -21.20
N GLU A 127 -19.54 12.48 -22.37
CA GLU A 127 -18.28 13.18 -22.57
C GLU A 127 -18.53 14.68 -22.70
N PHE A 128 -17.73 15.47 -21.99
CA PHE A 128 -17.70 16.92 -22.12
C PHE A 128 -16.38 17.27 -22.81
N ASP A 129 -16.42 17.38 -24.13
CA ASP A 129 -15.24 17.75 -24.92
C ASP A 129 -14.93 19.23 -24.72
N GLU A 130 -13.88 19.52 -23.97
CA GLU A 130 -13.20 20.81 -24.02
C GLU A 130 -12.03 20.68 -25.00
N GLU A 131 -12.20 21.20 -26.22
CA GLU A 131 -11.13 21.21 -27.22
C GLU A 131 -9.93 22.04 -26.77
N LEU A 132 -8.76 21.52 -27.13
CA LEU A 132 -7.46 21.98 -26.66
C LEU A 132 -6.80 22.91 -27.65
N ASP A 133 -7.28 24.14 -27.71
CA ASP A 133 -6.66 25.14 -28.56
C ASP A 133 -5.29 25.57 -28.00
N ASN A 134 -4.29 25.64 -28.88
CA ASN A 134 -2.99 26.27 -28.67
C ASN A 134 -2.03 25.53 -27.70
N VAL A 135 -1.95 24.20 -27.76
CA VAL A 135 -0.94 23.42 -27.00
C VAL A 135 -0.02 22.62 -27.94
N ASP A 136 1.26 22.99 -27.98
CA ASP A 136 2.29 22.26 -28.73
C ASP A 136 2.97 21.20 -27.85
N THR A 137 3.00 19.94 -28.32
CA THR A 137 3.71 18.86 -27.64
C THR A 137 4.95 18.45 -28.42
N HIS A 138 6.11 18.56 -27.78
CA HIS A 138 7.42 18.21 -28.34
C HIS A 138 7.95 16.92 -27.72
N TYR A 139 8.62 16.09 -28.52
CA TYR A 139 9.28 14.86 -28.09
C TYR A 139 10.76 14.90 -28.48
N LEU A 140 11.59 14.15 -27.76
CA LEU A 140 12.98 13.94 -28.18
C LEU A 140 13.04 13.07 -29.44
N GLU A 141 14.03 13.32 -30.30
CA GLU A 141 14.30 12.46 -31.45
C GLU A 141 14.86 11.09 -31.03
N SER A 142 15.74 11.08 -30.03
CA SER A 142 16.38 9.88 -29.49
C SER A 142 16.37 9.86 -27.96
N PRO A 143 16.44 8.68 -27.30
CA PRO A 143 16.51 8.59 -25.85
C PRO A 143 17.72 9.37 -25.30
N ASN A 144 17.50 10.10 -24.21
CA ASN A 144 18.59 10.80 -23.52
C ASN A 144 19.27 9.88 -22.49
N LYS A 145 20.57 10.06 -22.26
CA LYS A 145 21.34 9.35 -21.22
C LYS A 145 20.97 9.79 -19.81
N SER A 146 20.62 11.06 -19.62
CA SER A 146 20.25 11.63 -18.33
C SER A 146 19.00 12.49 -18.46
N TYR A 147 17.87 11.98 -17.94
CA TYR A 147 16.63 12.76 -17.89
C TYR A 147 16.77 14.01 -17.00
N PHE A 148 17.65 13.95 -16.00
CA PHE A 148 17.87 15.05 -15.06
C PHE A 148 18.57 16.23 -15.74
N GLU A 149 19.71 15.98 -16.40
CA GLU A 149 20.45 17.02 -17.12
C GLU A 149 19.61 17.60 -18.26
N ALA A 150 18.92 16.73 -19.01
CA ALA A 150 18.03 17.15 -20.09
C ALA A 150 16.93 18.09 -19.61
N ALA A 151 16.33 17.83 -18.45
CA ALA A 151 15.31 18.69 -17.87
C ALA A 151 15.88 20.05 -17.47
N ILE A 152 17.03 20.10 -16.80
CA ILE A 152 17.69 21.35 -16.42
C ILE A 152 18.08 22.18 -17.65
N GLU A 153 18.63 21.55 -18.68
CA GLU A 153 18.98 22.24 -19.93
C GLU A 153 17.73 22.77 -20.65
N THR A 154 16.64 22.00 -20.65
CA THR A 154 15.37 22.44 -21.22
C THR A 154 14.79 23.63 -20.47
N VAL A 155 14.86 23.65 -19.12
CA VAL A 155 14.46 24.83 -18.33
C VAL A 155 15.24 26.06 -18.74
N LYS A 156 16.58 25.96 -18.87
CA LYS A 156 17.44 27.08 -19.28
C LYS A 156 17.07 27.58 -20.68
N LYS A 157 16.88 26.67 -21.63
CA LYS A 157 16.47 26.99 -23.01
C LYS A 157 15.11 27.71 -23.06
N ILE A 158 14.12 27.25 -22.29
CA ILE A 158 12.81 27.92 -22.19
C ILE A 158 12.98 29.31 -21.57
N HIS A 159 13.75 29.43 -20.48
CA HIS A 159 13.96 30.71 -19.83
C HIS A 159 14.62 31.76 -20.74
N GLU A 160 15.58 31.33 -21.56
CA GLU A 160 16.34 32.20 -22.47
C GLU A 160 15.58 32.57 -23.74
N ASN A 161 14.78 31.65 -24.30
CA ASN A 161 14.26 31.79 -25.67
C ASN A 161 12.73 31.87 -25.78
N GLU A 162 11.98 31.49 -24.74
CA GLU A 162 10.52 31.48 -24.78
C GLU A 162 9.90 32.70 -24.11
N ASP A 163 8.68 33.03 -24.51
CA ASP A 163 7.87 34.11 -23.92
C ASP A 163 7.50 33.84 -22.46
N ASP A 164 6.93 34.85 -21.79
CA ASP A 164 6.51 34.79 -20.38
C ASP A 164 5.56 33.63 -20.05
N GLY A 165 5.70 33.12 -18.83
CA GLY A 165 4.93 32.00 -18.30
C GLY A 165 5.79 31.03 -17.50
N ASP A 166 5.20 30.41 -16.50
CA ASP A 166 5.93 29.57 -15.55
C ASP A 166 6.16 28.16 -16.08
N ILE A 167 7.17 27.51 -15.52
CA ILE A 167 7.61 26.17 -15.92
C ILE A 167 7.28 25.18 -14.79
N LEU A 168 6.63 24.07 -15.15
CA LEU A 168 6.46 22.91 -14.26
C LEU A 168 7.27 21.73 -14.79
N VAL A 169 8.10 21.15 -13.93
CA VAL A 169 9.00 20.04 -14.28
C VAL A 169 8.68 18.84 -13.41
N PHE A 170 8.49 17.68 -14.03
CA PHE A 170 8.23 16.42 -13.32
C PHE A 170 9.50 15.59 -13.14
N PHE A 171 9.85 15.27 -11.90
CA PHE A 171 10.91 14.34 -11.52
C PHE A 171 10.37 13.16 -10.71
N PRO A 172 11.06 12.00 -10.74
CA PRO A 172 10.55 10.80 -10.06
C PRO A 172 10.71 10.82 -8.53
N GLY A 173 11.54 11.71 -7.97
CA GLY A 173 11.86 11.70 -6.55
C GLY A 173 12.26 13.06 -5.98
N ARG A 174 12.24 13.13 -4.64
CA ARG A 174 12.57 14.33 -3.87
C ARG A 174 14.01 14.79 -4.08
N ASN A 175 14.96 13.86 -4.13
CA ASN A 175 16.38 14.21 -4.26
C ASN A 175 16.66 14.95 -5.57
N GLU A 176 16.04 14.48 -6.65
CA GLU A 176 16.10 15.12 -7.96
C GLU A 176 15.48 16.53 -7.88
N VAL A 177 14.30 16.67 -7.27
CA VAL A 177 13.65 17.97 -7.07
C VAL A 177 14.55 18.96 -6.30
N ASP A 178 15.05 18.56 -5.13
CA ASP A 178 15.86 19.43 -4.26
C ASP A 178 17.19 19.81 -4.93
N ASN A 179 17.84 18.86 -5.62
CA ASN A 179 19.07 19.12 -6.37
C ASN A 179 18.84 20.10 -7.54
N ALA A 180 17.71 19.98 -8.25
CA ALA A 180 17.37 20.88 -9.35
C ALA A 180 17.17 22.33 -8.88
N VAL A 181 16.50 22.51 -7.74
CA VAL A 181 16.32 23.83 -7.10
C VAL A 181 17.67 24.45 -6.73
N ASN A 182 18.58 23.66 -6.15
CA ASN A 182 19.92 24.15 -5.79
C ASN A 182 20.72 24.59 -7.03
N ILE A 183 20.74 23.79 -8.10
CA ILE A 183 21.45 24.10 -9.34
C ILE A 183 20.91 25.39 -9.99
N LEU A 184 19.59 25.58 -10.03
CA LEU A 184 19.02 26.79 -10.62
C LEU A 184 19.17 28.03 -9.73
N SER A 185 19.26 27.85 -8.41
CA SER A 185 19.57 28.94 -7.47
C SER A 185 20.97 29.51 -7.71
N GLU A 186 21.95 28.66 -8.06
CA GLU A 186 23.29 29.10 -8.45
C GLU A 186 23.30 29.76 -9.84
N TYR A 187 22.56 29.21 -10.81
CA TYR A 187 22.44 29.80 -12.16
C TYR A 187 21.86 31.23 -12.14
N LYS A 188 20.96 31.53 -11.20
CA LYS A 188 20.42 32.88 -10.98
C LYS A 188 21.52 33.93 -10.73
N LEU A 189 22.63 33.55 -10.10
CA LEU A 189 23.74 34.47 -9.80
C LEU A 189 24.63 34.76 -11.03
N LEU A 190 24.55 33.92 -12.07
CA LEU A 190 25.44 33.93 -13.24
C LEU A 190 24.74 34.42 -14.52
N SER A 191 23.41 34.43 -14.55
CA SER A 191 22.63 34.82 -15.72
C SER A 191 22.68 36.34 -15.97
N LEU A 192 23.01 36.73 -17.21
CA LEU A 192 22.93 38.11 -17.71
C LEU A 192 21.56 38.43 -18.34
N ALA A 193 20.56 37.55 -18.18
CA ALA A 193 19.23 37.72 -18.77
C ALA A 193 18.44 38.85 -18.10
N ASN A 194 17.67 39.61 -18.88
CA ASN A 194 16.82 40.72 -18.39
C ASN A 194 15.65 40.29 -17.48
N LYS A 195 15.41 38.97 -17.31
CA LYS A 195 14.34 38.40 -16.48
C LYS A 195 14.95 37.47 -15.44
N SER A 196 14.54 37.62 -14.18
CA SER A 196 15.01 36.75 -13.11
C SER A 196 14.21 35.43 -13.05
N LEU A 197 14.84 34.38 -12.53
CA LEU A 197 14.25 33.06 -12.36
C LEU A 197 14.20 32.69 -10.88
N GLU A 198 13.13 31.99 -10.46
CA GLU A 198 12.97 31.50 -9.09
C GLU A 198 12.47 30.06 -9.07
N ALA A 199 13.18 29.18 -8.37
CA ALA A 199 12.92 27.74 -8.35
C ALA A 199 12.31 27.28 -7.02
N TYR A 200 11.30 26.41 -7.10
CA TYR A 200 10.58 25.87 -5.94
C TYR A 200 10.50 24.35 -5.98
N SER A 201 10.53 23.73 -4.80
CA SER A 201 10.30 22.29 -4.62
C SER A 201 8.83 22.00 -4.35
N LEU A 202 8.29 20.97 -4.99
CA LEU A 202 6.91 20.51 -4.79
C LEU A 202 6.84 18.99 -4.72
N HIS A 203 7.01 18.44 -3.51
CA HIS A 203 6.95 17.01 -3.23
C HIS A 203 6.23 16.76 -1.90
N SER A 204 6.01 15.50 -1.53
CA SER A 204 5.25 15.08 -0.33
C SER A 204 5.80 15.56 1.02
N GLY A 205 6.97 16.21 1.04
CA GLY A 205 7.61 16.72 2.25
C GLY A 205 7.54 18.25 2.38
N VAL A 206 6.84 18.92 1.47
CA VAL A 206 6.61 20.37 1.50
C VAL A 206 5.36 20.65 2.35
N SER A 207 5.41 21.68 3.20
CA SER A 207 4.29 21.98 4.12
C SER A 207 3.04 22.43 3.33
N PRO A 208 1.81 22.19 3.84
CA PRO A 208 0.59 22.62 3.15
C PRO A 208 0.53 24.13 2.88
N ASN A 209 1.10 24.94 3.77
CA ASN A 209 1.18 26.39 3.60
C ASN A 209 2.11 26.76 2.43
N ASP A 210 3.27 26.11 2.34
CA ASP A 210 4.23 26.35 1.26
C ASP A 210 3.66 25.88 -0.08
N VAL A 211 2.99 24.70 -0.12
CA VAL A 211 2.28 24.24 -1.32
C VAL A 211 1.27 25.29 -1.77
N ASN A 212 0.43 25.81 -0.86
CA ASN A 212 -0.55 26.84 -1.21
C ASN A 212 0.11 28.13 -1.75
N GLN A 213 1.25 28.54 -1.20
CA GLN A 213 1.99 29.70 -1.71
C GLN A 213 2.56 29.45 -3.11
N ILE A 214 3.22 28.31 -3.32
CA ILE A 214 3.83 27.91 -4.59
C ILE A 214 2.78 27.80 -5.71
N VAL A 215 1.63 27.24 -5.38
CA VAL A 215 0.55 26.92 -6.31
C VAL A 215 -0.25 28.16 -6.72
N ASN A 216 -0.57 29.04 -5.78
CA ASN A 216 -1.48 30.17 -6.04
C ASN A 216 -0.78 31.43 -6.54
N PHE A 217 0.52 31.59 -6.27
CA PHE A 217 1.25 32.82 -6.58
C PHE A 217 1.97 32.74 -7.93
N SER A 218 1.89 33.79 -8.75
CA SER A 218 2.65 33.96 -9.99
C SER A 218 3.31 35.33 -10.00
N PHE A 219 4.54 35.42 -10.50
CA PHE A 219 5.26 36.69 -10.64
C PHE A 219 4.91 37.36 -11.97
N THR A 220 4.98 38.69 -12.03
CA THR A 220 4.85 39.47 -13.28
C THR A 220 6.21 39.81 -13.90
N ASP A 221 7.27 39.84 -13.10
CA ASP A 221 8.64 40.27 -13.47
C ASP A 221 9.67 39.14 -13.44
N ARG A 222 9.26 37.93 -13.02
CA ARG A 222 10.13 36.76 -12.87
C ARG A 222 9.47 35.52 -13.45
N ARG A 223 10.28 34.55 -13.86
CA ARG A 223 9.81 33.22 -14.23
C ARG A 223 9.89 32.28 -13.04
N LYS A 224 8.76 31.71 -12.62
CA LYS A 224 8.71 30.65 -11.61
C LYS A 224 8.98 29.31 -12.26
N VAL A 225 9.83 28.50 -11.64
CA VAL A 225 10.08 27.11 -12.02
C VAL A 225 9.73 26.21 -10.84
N ILE A 226 8.74 25.35 -11.03
CA ILE A 226 8.33 24.37 -10.01
C ILE A 226 8.88 23.01 -10.43
N PHE A 227 9.75 22.46 -9.58
CA PHE A 227 10.18 21.06 -9.70
C PHE A 227 9.30 20.21 -8.81
N SER A 228 8.57 19.26 -9.40
CA SER A 228 7.60 18.45 -8.68
C SER A 228 7.78 16.96 -8.91
N THR A 229 7.36 16.16 -7.93
CA THR A 229 7.07 14.74 -8.17
C THR A 229 5.68 14.56 -8.80
N ASN A 230 5.12 13.35 -8.76
CA ASN A 230 3.72 13.11 -9.12
C ASN A 230 2.70 13.88 -8.24
N VAL A 231 3.14 14.58 -7.19
CA VAL A 231 2.26 15.44 -6.35
C VAL A 231 1.52 16.47 -7.20
N ALA A 232 2.17 17.08 -8.19
CA ALA A 232 1.50 18.04 -9.06
C ALA A 232 0.40 17.44 -9.95
N GLU A 233 0.38 16.12 -10.19
CA GLU A 233 -0.69 15.46 -10.98
C GLU A 233 -2.06 15.61 -10.29
N ASN A 234 -2.08 15.55 -8.96
CA ASN A 234 -3.30 15.63 -8.14
C ASN A 234 -3.69 17.06 -7.74
N ILE A 235 -2.85 18.05 -8.03
CA ILE A 235 -3.19 19.47 -7.79
C ILE A 235 -3.98 19.98 -8.98
N GLU A 236 -5.26 20.28 -8.78
CA GLU A 236 -6.18 20.71 -9.85
C GLU A 236 -5.67 21.94 -10.60
N PHE A 237 -5.29 22.98 -9.86
CA PHE A 237 -4.90 24.27 -10.41
C PHE A 237 -3.51 24.68 -9.92
N ILE A 238 -2.61 25.04 -10.84
CA ILE A 238 -1.32 25.70 -10.53
C ILE A 238 -1.25 26.97 -11.37
N SER A 239 -1.19 28.12 -10.69
CA SER A 239 -1.22 29.43 -11.31
C SER A 239 0.05 29.68 -12.13
N GLY A 240 -0.13 30.21 -13.35
CA GLY A 240 0.93 30.73 -14.20
C GLY A 240 1.62 29.71 -15.11
N ILE A 241 1.31 28.41 -15.03
CA ILE A 241 2.01 27.38 -15.81
C ILE A 241 1.68 27.49 -17.31
N ARG A 242 2.71 27.80 -18.11
CA ARG A 242 2.62 27.82 -19.58
C ARG A 242 3.45 26.70 -20.23
N TYR A 243 4.50 26.27 -19.53
CA TYR A 243 5.45 25.28 -20.03
C TYR A 243 5.50 24.08 -19.07
N VAL A 244 5.34 22.86 -19.60
CA VAL A 244 5.53 21.62 -18.85
C VAL A 244 6.73 20.87 -19.41
N ILE A 245 7.59 20.37 -18.54
CA ILE A 245 8.68 19.44 -18.87
C ILE A 245 8.38 18.11 -18.20
N ASP A 246 8.19 17.07 -19.00
CA ASP A 246 7.83 15.73 -18.55
C ASP A 246 8.97 14.74 -18.81
N THR A 247 9.56 14.23 -17.73
CA THR A 247 10.62 13.20 -17.80
C THR A 247 10.08 11.80 -18.14
N GLY A 248 8.77 11.59 -18.02
CA GLY A 248 8.14 10.29 -18.32
C GLY A 248 8.35 9.22 -17.26
N LEU A 249 8.83 9.59 -16.06
CA LEU A 249 9.15 8.67 -14.97
C LEU A 249 8.39 9.03 -13.68
N LYS A 250 8.22 8.02 -12.82
CA LYS A 250 7.76 8.14 -11.43
C LYS A 250 8.33 7.00 -10.58
N LYS A 251 8.34 7.18 -9.26
CA LYS A 251 8.57 6.07 -8.31
C LYS A 251 7.23 5.52 -7.84
N GLU A 252 7.10 4.21 -7.82
CA GLU A 252 5.90 3.52 -7.33
C GLU A 252 6.26 2.52 -6.25
N ARG A 253 5.37 2.37 -5.27
CA ARG A 253 5.50 1.36 -4.22
C ARG A 253 4.98 0.02 -4.74
N VAL A 254 5.83 -1.00 -4.69
CA VAL A 254 5.51 -2.38 -5.11
C VAL A 254 5.88 -3.33 -3.98
N PHE A 255 5.00 -4.29 -3.69
CA PHE A 255 5.33 -5.36 -2.77
C PHE A 255 6.24 -6.39 -3.44
N ASP A 256 7.34 -6.73 -2.78
CA ASP A 256 8.31 -7.70 -3.25
C ASP A 256 8.26 -8.96 -2.36
N ASN A 257 7.83 -10.07 -2.97
CA ASN A 257 7.75 -11.36 -2.31
C ASN A 257 9.13 -11.89 -1.85
N SER A 258 10.25 -11.50 -2.47
CA SER A 258 11.57 -12.01 -2.06
C SER A 258 12.01 -11.47 -0.69
N ILE A 259 11.71 -10.21 -0.41
CA ILE A 259 12.05 -9.52 0.85
C ILE A 259 10.85 -9.41 1.80
N SER A 260 9.68 -9.92 1.42
CA SER A 260 8.42 -9.84 2.18
C SER A 260 8.07 -8.40 2.59
N GLY A 261 8.34 -7.43 1.72
CA GLY A 261 8.22 -6.00 2.05
C GLY A 261 8.02 -5.13 0.82
N ASN A 262 7.73 -3.85 1.07
CA ASN A 262 7.57 -2.87 0.02
C ASN A 262 8.94 -2.36 -0.47
N LYS A 263 9.01 -2.06 -1.77
CA LYS A 263 10.12 -1.32 -2.38
C LYS A 263 9.58 -0.19 -3.26
N LEU A 264 10.36 0.89 -3.37
CA LEU A 264 10.12 1.94 -4.36
C LEU A 264 10.84 1.59 -5.65
N GLU A 265 10.06 1.37 -6.70
CA GLU A 265 10.56 1.04 -8.03
C GLU A 265 10.41 2.25 -8.96
N LEU A 266 11.47 2.56 -9.72
CA LEU A 266 11.42 3.60 -10.74
C LEU A 266 10.78 3.02 -12.00
N VAL A 267 9.64 3.59 -12.41
CA VAL A 267 8.85 3.09 -13.54
C VAL A 267 8.51 4.23 -14.50
N SER A 268 8.21 3.87 -15.75
CA SER A 268 7.63 4.80 -16.72
C SER A 268 6.19 5.16 -16.33
N ILE A 269 5.80 6.39 -16.61
CA ILE A 269 4.40 6.81 -16.43
C ILE A 269 3.48 6.16 -17.45
N SER A 270 2.18 6.11 -17.15
CA SER A 270 1.17 5.75 -18.14
C SER A 270 0.89 6.90 -19.11
N LYS A 271 0.28 6.57 -20.24
CA LYS A 271 -0.25 7.56 -21.19
C LYS A 271 -1.29 8.46 -20.51
N ALA A 272 -2.13 7.90 -19.66
CA ALA A 272 -3.06 8.62 -18.78
C ALA A 272 -2.37 9.70 -17.92
N SER A 273 -1.30 9.33 -17.21
CA SER A 273 -0.53 10.27 -16.39
C SER A 273 0.16 11.34 -17.26
N ALA A 274 0.72 10.97 -18.41
CA ALA A 274 1.30 11.92 -19.36
C ALA A 274 0.28 12.93 -19.90
N SER A 275 -0.98 12.52 -20.07
CA SER A 275 -2.09 13.41 -20.41
C SER A 275 -2.40 14.40 -19.29
N LEU A 276 -2.47 13.98 -18.01
CA LEU A 276 -2.66 14.94 -16.90
C LEU A 276 -1.53 15.93 -16.72
N ARG A 277 -0.28 15.47 -16.90
CA ARG A 277 0.89 16.36 -16.82
C ARG A 277 0.78 17.47 -17.87
N LEU A 278 0.32 17.13 -19.08
CA LEU A 278 -0.01 18.09 -20.12
C LEU A 278 -1.13 19.04 -19.69
N LYS A 279 -2.21 18.55 -19.06
CA LYS A 279 -3.35 19.37 -18.58
C LYS A 279 -2.96 20.50 -17.63
N LYS A 280 -1.76 20.47 -17.02
CA LYS A 280 -1.30 21.55 -16.11
C LYS A 280 -1.10 22.90 -16.81
N VAL A 281 -0.94 22.94 -18.13
CA VAL A 281 -0.88 24.21 -18.87
C VAL A 281 -2.26 24.85 -19.13
N TYR A 282 -3.38 24.16 -18.83
CA TYR A 282 -4.72 24.61 -19.24
C TYR A 282 -5.20 25.81 -18.45
N ASN A 283 -4.64 25.98 -17.27
CA ASN A 283 -4.95 27.03 -16.32
C ASN A 283 -4.19 28.34 -16.59
N TYR A 284 -3.42 28.40 -17.69
CA TYR A 284 -2.75 29.64 -18.08
C TYR A 284 -3.80 30.72 -18.41
N PRO A 285 -3.71 31.94 -17.85
CA PRO A 285 -4.78 32.94 -17.95
C PRO A 285 -5.11 33.41 -19.38
N ASP A 286 -4.14 33.37 -20.29
CA ASP A 286 -4.32 33.82 -21.67
C ASP A 286 -4.65 32.63 -22.60
N PRO A 287 -5.90 32.52 -23.10
CA PRO A 287 -6.29 31.45 -24.01
C PRO A 287 -5.66 31.56 -25.40
N ALA A 288 -5.19 32.74 -25.81
CA ALA A 288 -4.52 32.93 -27.10
C ALA A 288 -3.03 32.53 -27.06
N ALA A 289 -2.44 32.41 -25.87
CA ALA A 289 -1.05 32.05 -25.72
C ALA A 289 -0.80 30.58 -26.10
N ILE A 290 0.22 30.37 -26.94
CA ILE A 290 0.76 29.04 -27.23
C ILE A 290 1.40 28.49 -25.95
N ARG A 291 0.89 27.35 -25.50
CA ARG A 291 1.38 26.56 -24.37
C ARG A 291 2.20 25.40 -24.90
N LYS A 292 3.23 24.97 -24.17
CA LYS A 292 4.13 23.91 -24.65
C LYS A 292 4.37 22.84 -23.61
N CYS A 293 4.42 21.59 -24.07
CA CYS A 293 4.83 20.44 -23.29
C CYS A 293 6.04 19.77 -23.94
N TYR A 294 7.14 19.70 -23.19
CA TYR A 294 8.38 19.08 -23.59
C TYR A 294 8.52 17.71 -22.95
N ARG A 295 8.28 16.65 -23.73
CA ARG A 295 8.43 15.27 -23.30
C ARG A 295 9.85 14.80 -23.57
N LEU A 296 10.59 14.49 -22.51
CA LEU A 296 12.01 14.12 -22.57
C LEU A 296 12.22 12.65 -22.95
N TYR A 297 11.39 12.16 -23.86
CA TYR A 297 11.40 10.80 -24.37
C TYR A 297 10.87 10.77 -25.81
N PRO A 298 11.31 9.82 -26.65
CA PRO A 298 10.81 9.73 -28.03
C PRO A 298 9.36 9.30 -28.12
N PHE A 299 8.64 9.83 -29.11
CA PHE A 299 7.25 9.44 -29.39
C PHE A 299 7.11 7.95 -29.72
N SER A 300 8.10 7.36 -30.40
CA SER A 300 8.13 5.92 -30.70
C SER A 300 8.16 5.06 -29.43
N PHE A 301 8.82 5.54 -28.38
CA PHE A 301 8.88 4.89 -27.07
C PHE A 301 7.57 5.10 -26.30
N PHE A 302 7.07 6.33 -26.25
CA PHE A 302 5.78 6.66 -25.63
C PHE A 302 4.62 5.85 -26.21
N SER A 303 4.55 5.73 -27.54
CA SER A 303 3.45 5.03 -28.21
C SER A 303 3.47 3.52 -27.98
N LYS A 304 4.64 2.88 -27.92
CA LYS A 304 4.79 1.41 -27.87
C LYS A 304 5.01 0.84 -26.48
N VAL A 305 5.73 1.56 -25.61
CA VAL A 305 6.24 1.01 -24.35
C VAL A 305 5.45 1.50 -23.14
N PHE A 306 4.97 2.75 -23.15
CA PHE A 306 4.26 3.28 -21.99
C PHE A 306 2.89 2.58 -21.84
N PRO A 307 2.54 2.14 -20.61
CA PRO A 307 1.24 1.52 -20.38
C PRO A 307 0.12 2.54 -20.61
N LYS A 308 -1.06 2.06 -21.01
CA LYS A 308 -2.22 2.96 -21.21
C LYS A 308 -2.66 3.61 -19.89
N LEU A 309 -2.73 2.80 -18.84
CA LEU A 309 -3.22 3.16 -17.51
C LEU A 309 -2.17 2.82 -16.46
N ASP A 310 -2.28 3.46 -15.31
CA ASP A 310 -1.46 3.10 -14.15
C ASP A 310 -1.87 1.74 -13.58
N CYS A 311 -0.90 1.04 -12.98
CA CYS A 311 -1.18 -0.16 -12.22
C CYS A 311 -2.00 0.22 -10.97
N PRO A 312 -3.19 -0.37 -10.75
CA PRO A 312 -4.04 -0.05 -9.61
C PRO A 312 -3.36 -0.48 -8.32
N GLU A 313 -3.65 0.23 -7.23
CA GLU A 313 -3.03 -0.02 -5.93
C GLU A 313 -3.25 -1.45 -5.45
N ILE A 314 -4.47 -1.98 -5.61
CA ILE A 314 -4.85 -3.33 -5.18
C ILE A 314 -3.95 -4.43 -5.75
N TYR A 315 -3.45 -4.27 -6.98
CA TYR A 315 -2.57 -5.25 -7.62
C TYR A 315 -1.15 -5.22 -7.04
N ARG A 316 -0.75 -4.08 -6.46
CA ARG A 316 0.59 -3.90 -5.88
C ARG A 316 0.65 -4.22 -4.39
N LEU A 317 -0.52 -4.41 -3.75
CA LEU A 317 -0.59 -4.77 -2.34
C LEU A 317 0.00 -6.16 -2.10
N GLY A 318 0.64 -6.33 -0.94
CA GLY A 318 1.05 -7.62 -0.41
C GLY A 318 1.28 -7.51 1.09
N GLY A 319 1.79 -8.58 1.70
CA GLY A 319 2.12 -8.59 3.13
C GLY A 319 0.97 -8.10 4.00
N PHE A 320 1.20 -7.05 4.78
CA PHE A 320 0.21 -6.53 5.69
C PHE A 320 -0.91 -5.74 4.98
N GLU A 321 -0.60 -4.90 4.00
CA GLU A 321 -1.62 -4.06 3.37
C GLU A 321 -2.67 -4.89 2.62
N LEU A 322 -2.24 -5.99 1.99
CA LEU A 322 -3.18 -6.95 1.42
C LEU A 322 -3.94 -7.72 2.51
N ALA A 323 -3.32 -8.05 3.64
CA ALA A 323 -4.02 -8.67 4.77
C ALA A 323 -5.12 -7.75 5.34
N GLU A 324 -4.84 -6.45 5.50
CA GLU A 324 -5.82 -5.43 5.89
C GLU A 324 -6.96 -5.35 4.86
N PHE A 325 -6.63 -5.31 3.57
CA PHE A 325 -7.63 -5.33 2.51
C PHE A 325 -8.54 -6.57 2.57
N MET A 326 -7.96 -7.75 2.80
CA MET A 326 -8.73 -8.99 2.95
C MET A 326 -9.64 -8.94 4.19
N ILE A 327 -9.18 -8.38 5.30
CA ILE A 327 -10.05 -8.15 6.48
C ILE A 327 -11.23 -7.25 6.10
N LYS A 328 -11.00 -6.13 5.39
CA LYS A 328 -12.08 -5.24 4.92
C LYS A 328 -13.11 -6.03 4.12
N LEU A 329 -12.64 -6.82 3.15
CA LEU A 329 -13.48 -7.62 2.29
C LEU A 329 -14.30 -8.66 3.07
N PHE A 330 -13.68 -9.36 4.02
CA PHE A 330 -14.34 -10.38 4.85
C PHE A 330 -15.21 -9.80 5.98
N ALA A 331 -14.94 -8.57 6.43
CA ALA A 331 -15.70 -7.90 7.47
C ALA A 331 -17.07 -7.44 6.97
N ILE A 332 -17.21 -7.20 5.67
CA ILE A 332 -18.47 -6.82 5.03
C ILE A 332 -19.45 -8.00 5.14
N LYS A 333 -20.34 -7.95 6.13
CA LYS A 333 -21.48 -8.88 6.25
C LYS A 333 -22.43 -8.61 5.09
N ASN A 334 -22.60 -9.55 4.17
CA ASN A 334 -23.54 -9.28 3.09
C ASN A 334 -24.26 -10.50 2.52
N GLN A 335 -25.59 -10.39 2.46
CA GLN A 335 -26.45 -11.18 1.58
C GLN A 335 -26.09 -10.92 0.10
N LEU A 336 -25.43 -9.80 -0.24
CA LEU A 336 -24.91 -9.55 -1.60
C LEU A 336 -23.61 -10.30 -1.93
N LEU A 337 -22.94 -10.88 -0.95
CA LEU A 337 -21.76 -11.76 -1.17
C LEU A 337 -22.19 -13.24 -1.34
N LEU A 338 -23.49 -13.54 -1.43
CA LEU A 338 -24.01 -14.89 -1.65
C LEU A 338 -23.54 -15.49 -2.99
N GLU A 339 -23.17 -14.65 -3.97
CA GLU A 339 -22.37 -15.07 -5.12
C GLU A 339 -20.90 -15.14 -4.68
N ASN A 340 -20.40 -16.37 -4.44
CA ASN A 340 -19.04 -16.70 -3.96
C ASN A 340 -17.88 -16.21 -4.85
N THR A 341 -18.11 -15.31 -5.80
CA THR A 341 -17.12 -14.80 -6.75
C THR A 341 -16.78 -13.35 -6.45
N ILE A 342 -15.55 -13.11 -6.01
CA ILE A 342 -14.97 -11.77 -5.88
C ILE A 342 -14.59 -11.30 -7.29
N ASP A 343 -15.51 -10.63 -7.98
CA ASP A 343 -15.30 -10.01 -9.29
C ASP A 343 -14.80 -8.57 -9.14
N MET A 344 -13.52 -8.38 -8.81
CA MET A 344 -12.93 -7.04 -8.80
C MET A 344 -12.59 -6.55 -10.21
N ILE A 345 -12.53 -5.23 -10.37
CA ILE A 345 -12.09 -4.61 -11.64
C ILE A 345 -10.67 -5.09 -11.97
N LYS A 346 -10.43 -5.51 -13.21
CA LYS A 346 -9.14 -6.04 -13.64
C LYS A 346 -8.15 -4.90 -13.98
N PRO A 347 -6.85 -5.05 -13.67
CA PRO A 347 -6.27 -6.12 -12.83
C PRO A 347 -6.68 -5.95 -11.36
N GLY A 348 -7.11 -7.05 -10.73
CA GLY A 348 -7.59 -7.08 -9.35
C GLY A 348 -6.47 -7.40 -8.35
N ILE A 349 -6.74 -8.25 -7.36
CA ILE A 349 -5.71 -8.70 -6.41
C ILE A 349 -4.62 -9.48 -7.15
N ASN A 350 -3.36 -9.19 -6.87
CA ASN A 350 -2.25 -10.04 -7.30
C ASN A 350 -2.18 -11.28 -6.40
N TYR A 351 -2.70 -12.40 -6.90
CA TYR A 351 -2.80 -13.65 -6.15
C TYR A 351 -1.43 -14.23 -5.74
N SER A 352 -0.32 -13.85 -6.38
CA SER A 352 1.02 -14.28 -5.95
C SER A 352 1.41 -13.71 -4.57
N ASN A 353 0.83 -12.57 -4.17
CA ASN A 353 1.10 -11.92 -2.88
C ASN A 353 0.18 -12.45 -1.75
N LEU A 354 -0.94 -13.09 -2.11
CA LEU A 354 -1.99 -13.48 -1.16
C LEU A 354 -1.54 -14.50 -0.10
N PRO A 355 -0.75 -15.55 -0.39
CA PRO A 355 -0.38 -16.56 0.61
C PRO A 355 0.28 -15.97 1.85
N LYS A 356 1.23 -15.03 1.67
CA LYS A 356 1.94 -14.38 2.78
C LYS A 356 1.01 -13.52 3.64
N SER A 357 0.07 -12.83 3.01
CA SER A 357 -0.95 -12.04 3.71
C SER A 357 -1.89 -12.93 4.51
N MET A 358 -2.28 -14.08 3.97
CA MET A 358 -3.15 -15.04 4.67
C MET A 358 -2.42 -15.72 5.84
N GLU A 359 -1.14 -16.08 5.68
CA GLU A 359 -0.30 -16.61 6.76
C GLU A 359 -0.17 -15.60 7.91
N LEU A 360 0.01 -14.31 7.58
CA LEU A 360 0.03 -13.25 8.57
C LEU A 360 -1.30 -13.18 9.33
N LEU A 361 -2.43 -13.21 8.62
CA LEU A 361 -3.76 -13.18 9.22
C LEU A 361 -4.04 -14.38 10.14
N GLU A 362 -3.55 -15.57 9.77
CA GLU A 362 -3.59 -16.77 10.61
C GLU A 362 -2.69 -16.62 11.85
N SER A 363 -1.47 -16.09 11.68
CA SER A 363 -0.53 -15.85 12.79
C SER A 363 -1.07 -14.84 13.82
N LEU A 364 -1.86 -13.88 13.33
CA LEU A 364 -2.57 -12.88 14.12
C LEU A 364 -3.86 -13.43 14.76
N GLY A 365 -4.24 -14.69 14.50
CA GLY A 365 -5.46 -15.29 15.05
C GLY A 365 -6.75 -14.67 14.51
N CYS A 366 -6.67 -13.92 13.40
CA CYS A 366 -7.83 -13.33 12.73
C CYS A 366 -8.66 -14.39 12.00
N PHE A 367 -8.02 -15.50 11.57
CA PHE A 367 -8.65 -16.62 10.87
C PHE A 367 -8.20 -17.94 11.49
N VAL A 368 -9.09 -18.93 11.52
CA VAL A 368 -8.74 -20.34 11.75
C VAL A 368 -9.27 -21.10 10.55
N LEU A 369 -8.38 -21.69 9.77
CA LEU A 369 -8.76 -22.64 8.74
C LEU A 369 -9.21 -23.93 9.45
N ASP A 370 -10.40 -24.41 9.11
CA ASP A 370 -10.98 -25.61 9.73
C ASP A 370 -10.20 -26.84 9.25
N THR A 371 -9.12 -27.18 9.95
CA THR A 371 -8.22 -28.30 9.63
C THR A 371 -8.80 -29.66 10.04
N LYS A 372 -10.01 -29.69 10.61
CA LYS A 372 -10.54 -30.89 11.28
C LYS A 372 -11.35 -31.85 10.39
N GLU A 373 -11.60 -31.55 9.12
CA GLU A 373 -12.23 -32.54 8.23
C GLU A 373 -11.27 -33.47 7.49
N HIS A 374 -9.95 -33.19 7.44
CA HIS A 374 -9.00 -34.06 6.72
C HIS A 374 -7.69 -34.28 7.48
N ALA A 375 -7.75 -35.12 8.52
CA ALA A 375 -6.58 -35.60 9.25
C ALA A 375 -5.93 -36.86 8.63
N GLU A 376 -6.12 -37.15 7.34
CA GLU A 376 -5.53 -38.33 6.68
C GLU A 376 -4.60 -38.05 5.48
N ASP A 377 -4.44 -36.81 5.00
CA ASP A 377 -3.57 -36.52 3.84
C ASP A 377 -2.52 -35.44 4.12
N ASN A 378 -1.35 -35.87 4.62
CA ASN A 378 -0.19 -35.05 4.94
C ASN A 378 0.63 -34.60 3.70
N SER A 379 0.01 -34.03 2.66
CA SER A 379 0.81 -33.56 1.50
C SER A 379 0.28 -32.39 0.68
N LYS A 380 -0.67 -31.58 1.15
CA LYS A 380 -1.15 -30.42 0.38
C LYS A 380 -0.90 -29.09 1.12
N THR A 381 -0.10 -28.24 0.49
CA THR A 381 0.23 -26.88 0.93
C THR A 381 -0.97 -25.94 0.77
N ILE A 382 -1.05 -24.95 1.66
CA ILE A 382 -2.11 -23.92 1.82
C ILE A 382 -2.48 -23.20 0.51
N SER A 383 -1.56 -23.10 -0.45
CA SER A 383 -1.76 -22.49 -1.77
C SER A 383 -2.75 -23.23 -2.66
N GLU A 384 -2.89 -24.56 -2.52
CA GLU A 384 -3.73 -25.37 -3.40
C GLU A 384 -5.21 -25.35 -2.99
N HIS A 385 -5.51 -25.18 -1.70
CA HIS A 385 -6.89 -25.18 -1.21
C HIS A 385 -7.66 -23.90 -1.55
N VAL A 386 -6.98 -22.75 -1.62
CA VAL A 386 -7.58 -21.46 -2.02
C VAL A 386 -7.84 -21.43 -3.53
N ALA A 387 -7.05 -22.14 -4.34
CA ALA A 387 -7.20 -22.19 -5.79
C ALA A 387 -8.24 -23.23 -6.27
N LEU A 388 -8.50 -24.30 -5.51
CA LEU A 388 -9.28 -25.45 -6.00
C LEU A 388 -10.75 -25.50 -5.53
N ASN A 389 -11.15 -24.75 -4.49
CA ASN A 389 -12.50 -24.85 -3.93
C ASN A 389 -13.40 -23.67 -4.33
N GLY A 390 -13.62 -23.53 -5.63
CA GLY A 390 -14.73 -22.78 -6.22
C GLY A 390 -16.06 -23.57 -6.28
N SER A 391 -16.24 -24.61 -5.46
CA SER A 391 -17.47 -25.42 -5.49
C SER A 391 -18.06 -25.68 -4.11
N ASN A 392 -19.37 -25.44 -4.04
CA ASN A 392 -20.25 -25.55 -2.88
C ASN A 392 -20.17 -26.93 -2.20
N LYS A 393 -19.51 -27.01 -1.04
CA LYS A 393 -19.91 -27.76 0.16
C LYS A 393 -18.76 -27.71 1.17
N GLY A 394 -19.01 -27.09 2.32
CA GLY A 394 -18.00 -26.91 3.37
C GLY A 394 -17.55 -25.46 3.50
N THR A 395 -18.50 -24.54 3.74
CA THR A 395 -18.15 -23.23 4.30
C THR A 395 -17.57 -23.48 5.69
N SER A 396 -16.25 -23.61 5.74
CA SER A 396 -15.44 -23.58 6.97
C SER A 396 -15.95 -22.45 7.84
N LYS A 397 -16.08 -22.68 9.15
CA LYS A 397 -16.37 -21.64 10.14
C LYS A 397 -15.29 -20.56 10.07
N LEU A 398 -15.46 -19.59 9.17
CA LEU A 398 -14.89 -18.25 9.29
C LEU A 398 -15.21 -17.82 10.71
N LEU A 399 -14.20 -17.69 11.59
CA LEU A 399 -14.46 -17.17 12.92
C LEU A 399 -15.10 -15.80 12.74
N ASP A 400 -16.36 -15.73 13.13
CA ASP A 400 -17.15 -14.52 13.22
C ASP A 400 -16.58 -13.69 14.39
N ASN A 401 -15.35 -13.19 14.24
CA ASN A 401 -14.74 -12.32 15.22
C ASN A 401 -15.29 -10.91 15.01
N GLU A 402 -16.54 -10.75 15.44
CA GLU A 402 -17.29 -9.51 15.47
C GLU A 402 -16.48 -8.36 16.10
N VAL A 403 -15.53 -8.67 17.00
CA VAL A 403 -14.65 -7.66 17.62
C VAL A 403 -13.61 -7.11 16.64
N ILE A 404 -12.97 -7.94 15.81
CA ILE A 404 -12.05 -7.45 14.76
C ILE A 404 -12.82 -6.61 13.74
N LYS A 405 -14.01 -7.07 13.32
CA LYS A 405 -14.91 -6.32 12.42
C LYS A 405 -15.26 -4.95 13.00
N ARG A 406 -15.57 -4.89 14.31
CA ARG A 406 -15.90 -3.65 15.02
C ARG A 406 -14.72 -2.72 15.23
N LEU A 407 -13.53 -3.25 15.53
CA LEU A 407 -12.31 -2.43 15.64
C LEU A 407 -11.93 -1.82 14.28
N PHE A 408 -12.17 -2.58 13.21
CA PHE A 408 -11.96 -2.11 11.85
C PHE A 408 -12.89 -0.94 11.47
N LEU A 409 -14.17 -0.97 11.89
CA LEU A 409 -15.13 0.16 11.75
C LEU A 409 -14.68 1.48 12.40
N PHE A 410 -13.59 1.46 13.18
CA PHE A 410 -13.02 2.62 13.84
C PHE A 410 -11.71 3.09 13.22
N ASN A 411 -11.34 2.58 12.04
CA ASN A 411 -10.06 2.86 11.37
C ASN A 411 -8.83 2.53 12.21
N ILE A 412 -8.93 1.53 13.08
CA ILE A 412 -7.80 1.07 13.85
C ILE A 412 -7.04 0.08 12.99
N ASP A 413 -5.74 0.34 12.83
CA ASP A 413 -4.81 -0.59 12.18
C ASP A 413 -5.03 -2.01 12.73
N PRO A 414 -5.24 -3.03 11.88
CA PRO A 414 -5.49 -4.39 12.34
C PRO A 414 -4.47 -4.94 13.35
N GLN A 415 -3.18 -4.58 13.23
CA GLN A 415 -2.15 -4.98 14.20
C GLN A 415 -2.40 -4.34 15.57
N LEU A 416 -2.76 -3.06 15.60
CA LEU A 416 -3.16 -2.38 16.82
C LEU A 416 -4.51 -2.91 17.35
N GLY A 417 -5.41 -3.37 16.47
CA GLY A 417 -6.62 -4.09 16.84
C GLY A 417 -6.32 -5.42 17.56
N VAL A 418 -5.34 -6.18 17.08
CA VAL A 418 -4.83 -7.38 17.76
C VAL A 418 -4.21 -7.02 19.12
N CYS A 419 -3.49 -5.90 19.22
CA CYS A 419 -2.99 -5.40 20.51
C CYS A 419 -4.13 -5.10 21.50
N ILE A 420 -5.21 -4.47 21.04
CA ILE A 420 -6.40 -4.21 21.87
C ILE A 420 -7.03 -5.53 22.35
N LEU A 421 -7.18 -6.51 21.46
CA LEU A 421 -7.72 -7.83 21.81
C LEU A 421 -6.83 -8.56 22.83
N ALA A 422 -5.51 -8.54 22.62
CA ALA A 422 -4.54 -9.11 23.55
C ALA A 422 -4.61 -8.43 24.92
N ALA A 423 -4.82 -7.11 24.96
CA ALA A 423 -5.00 -6.35 26.18
C ALA A 423 -6.30 -6.69 26.90
N PHE A 424 -7.38 -7.05 26.19
CA PHE A 424 -8.62 -7.49 26.82
C PHE A 424 -8.51 -8.88 27.45
N GLU A 425 -7.69 -9.79 26.90
CA GLU A 425 -7.41 -11.08 27.54
C GLU A 425 -6.68 -10.93 28.88
N THR A 426 -6.13 -9.75 29.20
CA THR A 426 -5.54 -9.51 30.52
C THR A 426 -6.60 -9.29 31.61
N ARG A 427 -7.88 -9.12 31.25
CA ARG A 427 -9.00 -8.95 32.17
C ARG A 427 -9.56 -10.30 32.64
N GLU A 428 -10.07 -10.37 33.88
CA GLU A 428 -10.88 -11.52 34.30
C GLU A 428 -12.28 -11.42 33.69
N PHE A 429 -12.60 -12.35 32.79
CA PHE A 429 -13.99 -12.66 32.46
C PHE A 429 -14.45 -13.77 33.40
N GLU A 430 -15.15 -13.40 34.47
CA GLU A 430 -15.90 -14.37 35.25
C GLU A 430 -16.94 -15.02 34.31
N ASN A 431 -16.74 -16.30 33.98
CA ASN A 431 -17.67 -17.20 33.28
C ASN A 431 -17.67 -17.27 31.73
N ASP A 432 -16.78 -16.58 31.00
CA ASP A 432 -16.78 -16.72 29.53
C ASP A 432 -15.69 -17.68 29.01
N SER A 433 -16.10 -18.90 28.66
CA SER A 433 -15.23 -19.94 28.08
C SER A 433 -14.74 -19.63 26.66
N THR A 434 -15.24 -18.56 26.02
CA THR A 434 -14.88 -18.19 24.64
C THR A 434 -13.48 -17.57 24.53
N PHE A 435 -13.03 -16.82 25.54
CA PHE A 435 -11.70 -16.22 25.61
C PHE A 435 -10.71 -17.14 26.33
N LYS A 436 -10.34 -18.25 25.69
CA LYS A 436 -9.07 -18.92 26.02
C LYS A 436 -7.95 -17.93 25.69
N ASN A 437 -6.95 -17.74 26.56
CA ASN A 437 -5.76 -16.90 26.30
C ASN A 437 -5.10 -17.29 24.96
N ARG A 438 -5.49 -16.64 23.85
CA ARG A 438 -4.99 -16.90 22.50
C ARG A 438 -3.81 -16.00 22.18
N PHE A 439 -3.71 -14.84 22.83
CA PHE A 439 -2.77 -13.79 22.47
C PHE A 439 -1.69 -13.56 23.52
N LEU A 440 -2.02 -13.59 24.83
CA LEU A 440 -1.05 -13.39 25.90
C LEU A 440 -1.18 -14.45 27.00
N GLN A 441 -0.06 -15.04 27.45
CA GLN A 441 -0.07 -16.02 28.56
C GLN A 441 -0.48 -15.35 29.87
N ARG A 442 -1.11 -16.13 30.77
CA ARG A 442 -1.60 -15.63 32.07
C ARG A 442 -0.51 -14.99 32.91
N ASP A 443 0.69 -15.56 32.90
CA ASP A 443 1.77 -15.12 33.79
C ASP A 443 2.29 -13.71 33.47
N PHE A 444 1.96 -13.17 32.28
CA PHE A 444 2.40 -11.82 31.91
C PHE A 444 1.63 -10.72 32.65
N ASN A 445 0.36 -10.93 33.02
CA ASN A 445 -0.53 -9.87 33.55
C ASN A 445 -0.61 -9.79 35.07
N VAL A 446 0.25 -10.52 35.78
CA VAL A 446 0.17 -10.67 37.23
C VAL A 446 1.10 -9.69 37.94
N CYS A 447 0.62 -9.06 39.02
CA CYS A 447 1.42 -8.19 39.89
C CYS A 447 1.08 -8.41 41.37
N GLU A 448 2.09 -8.51 42.22
CA GLU A 448 1.93 -8.57 43.68
C GLU A 448 1.77 -7.15 44.24
N ILE A 449 0.62 -6.89 44.87
CA ILE A 449 0.33 -5.63 45.55
C ILE A 449 -0.11 -5.97 46.97
N GLY A 450 0.72 -5.59 47.95
CA GLY A 450 0.41 -5.81 49.38
C GLY A 450 0.23 -7.28 49.75
N GLY A 451 0.96 -8.21 49.12
CA GLY A 451 0.83 -9.65 49.35
C GLY A 451 -0.36 -10.32 48.64
N SER A 452 -1.17 -9.56 47.89
CA SER A 452 -2.22 -10.08 47.01
C SER A 452 -1.79 -10.07 45.55
N VAL A 453 -2.00 -11.19 44.86
CA VAL A 453 -1.70 -11.36 43.44
C VAL A 453 -2.87 -10.81 42.64
N ASN A 454 -2.70 -9.66 42.01
CA ASN A 454 -3.74 -9.00 41.22
C ASN A 454 -3.41 -9.05 39.72
N ARG A 455 -4.43 -9.26 38.90
CA ARG A 455 -4.31 -9.10 37.44
C ARG A 455 -4.39 -7.65 37.04
N LEU A 456 -3.57 -7.27 36.06
CA LEU A 456 -3.52 -5.94 35.49
C LEU A 456 -4.32 -5.86 34.19
N ASP A 457 -5.27 -4.93 34.15
CA ASP A 457 -5.99 -4.53 32.95
C ASP A 457 -5.25 -3.36 32.28
N ILE A 458 -4.90 -3.53 31.01
CA ILE A 458 -4.27 -2.51 30.14
C ILE A 458 -5.10 -2.20 28.90
N SER A 459 -6.35 -2.67 28.84
CA SER A 459 -7.20 -2.55 27.66
C SER A 459 -7.54 -1.10 27.31
N VAL A 460 -7.74 -0.25 28.31
CA VAL A 460 -8.02 1.18 28.13
C VAL A 460 -6.79 1.90 27.58
N GLU A 461 -5.61 1.64 28.15
CA GLU A 461 -4.34 2.20 27.69
C GLU A 461 -4.03 1.79 26.26
N MET A 462 -4.19 0.51 25.91
CA MET A 462 -3.98 0.04 24.55
C MET A 462 -4.99 0.62 23.56
N THR A 463 -6.24 0.80 23.97
CA THR A 463 -7.25 1.48 23.14
C THR A 463 -6.85 2.93 22.86
N ILE A 464 -6.36 3.65 23.87
CA ILE A 464 -5.87 5.02 23.71
C ILE A 464 -4.68 5.07 22.77
N ILE A 465 -3.69 4.19 22.95
CA ILE A 465 -2.49 4.12 22.09
C ILE A 465 -2.91 3.87 20.64
N ALA A 466 -3.78 2.89 20.41
CA ALA A 466 -4.25 2.55 19.08
C ALA A 466 -4.96 3.72 18.39
N VAL A 467 -5.83 4.43 19.12
CA VAL A 467 -6.52 5.63 18.60
C VAL A 467 -5.52 6.74 18.29
N MET A 468 -4.59 7.04 19.19
CA MET A 468 -3.61 8.09 19.01
C MET A 468 -2.69 7.82 17.81
N SER A 469 -2.20 6.59 17.65
CA SER A 469 -1.37 6.17 16.50
C SER A 469 -2.12 6.20 15.16
N SER A 470 -3.45 6.08 15.18
CA SER A 470 -4.29 6.11 13.98
C SER A 470 -4.59 7.54 13.49
N MET A 471 -4.37 8.57 14.32
CA MET A 471 -4.69 9.98 14.00
C MET A 471 -3.59 10.76 13.27
N GLY A 472 -2.46 10.09 12.99
CA GLY A 472 -1.25 10.72 12.45
C GLY A 472 -0.59 11.66 13.45
N ASP A 473 0.15 12.66 12.97
CA ASP A 473 0.83 13.62 13.85
C ASP A 473 -0.20 14.47 14.61
N VAL A 474 -0.28 14.30 15.93
CA VAL A 474 -1.16 15.08 16.82
C VAL A 474 -0.56 16.43 17.20
N PHE A 475 0.72 16.66 16.88
CA PHE A 475 1.39 17.93 17.06
C PHE A 475 1.30 18.78 15.79
N TYR A 476 1.31 20.11 15.94
CA TYR A 476 1.52 21.00 14.80
C TYR A 476 2.93 20.79 14.24
N GLU A 477 3.10 21.00 12.93
CA GLU A 477 4.39 20.88 12.22
C GLU A 477 5.46 21.91 12.66
N SER A 478 5.18 22.74 13.67
CA SER A 478 6.16 23.72 14.15
C SER A 478 7.35 23.02 14.83
N ASN A 479 8.56 23.56 14.60
CA ASN A 479 9.85 23.09 15.14
C ASN A 479 9.98 23.10 16.68
N ASP A 480 8.88 23.19 17.44
CA ASP A 480 8.92 23.21 18.90
C ASP A 480 8.99 21.80 19.50
N GLU A 481 10.12 21.11 19.22
CA GLU A 481 10.51 19.83 19.83
C GLU A 481 10.44 19.87 21.37
N ARG A 482 10.53 21.06 21.99
CA ARG A 482 10.41 21.22 23.46
C ARG A 482 9.04 20.86 23.97
N SER A 483 7.97 21.07 23.20
CA SER A 483 6.62 20.76 23.63
C SER A 483 6.35 19.26 23.64
N LYS A 484 6.89 18.52 22.65
CA LYS A 484 6.83 17.05 22.62
C LYS A 484 7.64 16.42 23.77
N ARG A 485 8.83 16.96 24.07
CA ARG A 485 9.71 16.49 25.16
C ARG A 485 9.03 16.45 26.53
N LYS A 486 8.04 17.30 26.79
CA LYS A 486 7.29 17.31 28.08
C LYS A 486 6.47 16.05 28.31
N PHE A 487 6.10 15.34 27.25
CA PHE A 487 5.30 14.13 27.32
C PHE A 487 6.12 12.86 27.11
N SER A 488 7.38 13.00 26.71
CA SER A 488 8.25 11.90 26.31
C SER A 488 8.44 10.86 27.40
N VAL A 489 8.34 9.61 26.98
CA VAL A 489 8.60 8.43 27.81
C VAL A 489 9.84 7.73 27.27
N LEU A 490 10.72 7.27 28.16
CA LEU A 490 11.98 6.62 27.82
C LEU A 490 11.75 5.29 27.09
N GLU A 491 10.66 4.60 27.41
CA GLU A 491 10.26 3.35 26.80
C GLU A 491 9.75 3.51 25.35
N GLY A 492 9.43 4.75 24.92
CA GLY A 492 9.21 5.09 23.51
C GLY A 492 7.96 5.92 23.21
N ASP A 493 7.65 6.01 21.92
CA ASP A 493 6.64 6.88 21.34
C ASP A 493 5.20 6.44 21.68
N HIS A 494 4.90 5.13 21.69
CA HIS A 494 3.54 4.66 22.00
C HIS A 494 3.08 5.10 23.39
N LEU A 495 3.96 4.99 24.40
CA LEU A 495 3.69 5.46 25.76
C LEU A 495 3.74 7.00 25.85
N THR A 496 4.51 7.66 24.98
CA THR A 496 4.47 9.12 24.83
C THR A 496 3.10 9.58 24.32
N LEU A 497 2.51 8.90 23.34
CA LEU A 497 1.15 9.17 22.84
C LEU A 497 0.09 8.96 23.92
N LEU A 498 0.22 7.91 24.73
CA LEU A 498 -0.61 7.69 25.91
C LEU A 498 -0.51 8.89 26.87
N ASN A 499 0.71 9.34 27.19
CA ASN A 499 0.92 10.51 28.06
C ASN A 499 0.32 11.80 27.51
N VAL A 500 0.43 12.05 26.20
CA VAL A 500 -0.21 13.20 25.55
C VAL A 500 -1.71 13.16 25.74
N PHE A 501 -2.34 12.00 25.47
CA PHE A 501 -3.78 11.83 25.65
C PHE A 501 -4.18 12.05 27.10
N LEU A 502 -3.50 11.43 28.07
CA LEU A 502 -3.83 11.54 29.49
C LEU A 502 -3.69 12.96 30.01
N ALA A 503 -2.66 13.70 29.57
CA ALA A 503 -2.49 15.10 29.94
C ALA A 503 -3.64 15.98 29.43
N PHE A 504 -4.05 15.81 28.18
CA PHE A 504 -5.23 16.48 27.62
C PHE A 504 -6.52 16.05 28.34
N PHE A 505 -6.68 14.74 28.57
CA PHE A 505 -7.87 14.17 29.17
C PHE A 505 -8.09 14.63 30.61
N LYS A 506 -7.01 14.89 31.36
CA LYS A 506 -7.08 15.48 32.70
C LYS A 506 -7.61 16.92 32.69
N GLU A 507 -7.25 17.73 31.70
CA GLU A 507 -7.86 19.06 31.54
C GLU A 507 -9.32 18.94 31.09
N PHE A 508 -9.61 17.98 30.20
CA PHE A 508 -10.97 17.69 29.74
C PHE A 508 -11.91 17.24 30.87
N SER A 509 -11.43 16.42 31.81
CA SER A 509 -12.22 15.98 32.96
C SER A 509 -12.50 17.11 33.95
N ASN A 510 -11.54 18.03 34.13
CA ASN A 510 -11.66 19.15 35.06
C ASN A 510 -12.53 20.30 34.54
N SER A 511 -12.55 20.56 33.23
CA SER A 511 -13.31 21.67 32.65
C SER A 511 -13.76 21.40 31.23
N LYS A 512 -15.08 21.48 31.00
CA LYS A 512 -15.67 21.38 29.65
C LYS A 512 -15.59 22.68 28.84
N ASN A 513 -14.87 23.70 29.34
CA ASN A 513 -14.71 24.96 28.61
C ASN A 513 -13.80 24.73 27.38
N GLN A 514 -14.41 24.82 26.19
CA GLN A 514 -13.72 24.62 24.92
C GLN A 514 -12.54 25.59 24.71
N GLU A 515 -12.64 26.84 25.18
CA GLU A 515 -11.55 27.82 25.06
C GLU A 515 -10.34 27.41 25.91
N ARG A 516 -10.58 26.90 27.11
CA ARG A 516 -9.51 26.41 27.99
C ARG A 516 -8.80 25.20 27.38
N LEU A 517 -9.56 24.27 26.82
CA LEU A 517 -9.00 23.09 26.13
C LEU A 517 -8.24 23.47 24.87
N ALA A 518 -8.77 24.42 24.08
CA ALA A 518 -8.08 24.97 22.93
C ALA A 518 -6.79 25.71 23.32
N TYR A 519 -6.81 26.43 24.45
CA TYR A 519 -5.62 27.08 25.01
C TYR A 519 -4.57 26.06 25.45
N PHE A 520 -4.97 24.98 26.14
CA PHE A 520 -4.06 23.88 26.48
C PHE A 520 -3.41 23.29 25.23
N CYS A 521 -4.21 22.95 24.21
CA CYS A 521 -3.69 22.43 22.96
C CYS A 521 -2.70 23.40 22.29
N LYS A 522 -3.05 24.70 22.19
CA LYS A 522 -2.17 25.74 21.64
C LYS A 522 -0.85 25.84 22.43
N LYS A 523 -0.91 25.80 23.76
CA LYS A 523 0.26 25.89 24.65
C LYS A 523 1.22 24.71 24.49
N HIS A 524 0.69 23.54 24.11
CA HIS A 524 1.45 22.30 23.97
C HIS A 524 1.67 21.90 22.50
N SER A 525 1.40 22.80 21.55
CA SER A 525 1.50 22.55 20.11
C SER A 525 0.70 21.34 19.63
N LEU A 526 -0.44 21.06 20.28
CA LEU A 526 -1.36 19.98 19.89
C LEU A 526 -2.46 20.49 18.97
N VAL A 527 -2.86 19.65 18.02
CA VAL A 527 -4.00 19.94 17.15
C VAL A 527 -5.30 19.69 17.92
N THR A 528 -5.95 20.78 18.35
CA THR A 528 -7.15 20.75 19.20
C THR A 528 -8.22 19.79 18.67
N ARG A 529 -8.53 19.87 17.38
CA ARG A 529 -9.58 19.05 16.76
C ARG A 529 -9.27 17.55 16.85
N LYS A 530 -8.05 17.14 16.52
CA LYS A 530 -7.59 15.75 16.63
C LYS A 530 -7.75 15.21 18.04
N MET A 531 -7.37 15.99 19.06
CA MET A 531 -7.51 15.56 20.46
C MET A 531 -8.98 15.30 20.86
N PHE A 532 -9.92 16.15 20.43
CA PHE A 532 -11.34 15.90 20.64
C PHE A 532 -11.83 14.65 19.89
N SER A 533 -11.39 14.44 18.65
CA SER A 533 -11.71 13.23 17.89
C SER A 533 -11.16 11.98 18.56
N CYS A 534 -9.94 12.02 19.13
CA CYS A 534 -9.38 10.91 19.92
C CYS A 534 -10.30 10.55 21.09
N VAL A 535 -10.75 11.52 21.88
CA VAL A 535 -11.65 11.28 23.02
C VAL A 535 -12.95 10.64 22.57
N LYS A 536 -13.55 11.14 21.47
CA LYS A 536 -14.78 10.57 20.89
C LYS A 536 -14.57 9.14 20.43
N LEU A 537 -13.45 8.85 19.75
CA LEU A 537 -13.18 7.53 19.19
C LEU A 537 -12.88 6.50 20.29
N VAL A 538 -12.07 6.85 21.30
CA VAL A 538 -11.84 6.01 22.49
C VAL A 538 -13.18 5.67 23.15
N ARG A 539 -14.06 6.66 23.34
CA ARG A 539 -15.41 6.42 23.90
C ARG A 539 -16.24 5.45 23.06
N LYS A 540 -16.18 5.59 21.73
CA LYS A 540 -16.94 4.76 20.77
C LYS A 540 -16.45 3.31 20.81
N ILE A 541 -15.13 3.09 20.80
CA ILE A 541 -14.50 1.77 20.90
C ILE A 541 -14.88 1.10 22.22
N ILE A 542 -14.74 1.82 23.36
CA ILE A 542 -15.10 1.28 24.68
C ILE A 542 -16.60 0.98 24.76
N SER A 543 -17.46 1.81 24.16
CA SER A 543 -18.92 1.53 24.11
C SER A 543 -19.22 0.21 23.41
N VAL A 544 -18.57 -0.02 22.27
CA VAL A 544 -18.76 -1.23 21.49
C VAL A 544 -18.23 -2.46 22.21
N TYR A 545 -17.10 -2.32 22.89
CA TYR A 545 -16.54 -3.38 23.71
C TYR A 545 -17.43 -3.73 24.91
N LEU A 546 -17.91 -2.73 25.66
CA LEU A 546 -18.79 -2.95 26.82
C LEU A 546 -20.22 -3.32 26.42
N ASN A 547 -20.51 -3.39 25.11
CA ASN A 547 -21.84 -3.62 24.55
C ASN A 547 -22.92 -2.71 25.19
N ARG A 548 -22.55 -1.48 25.51
CA ARG A 548 -23.43 -0.46 26.11
C ARG A 548 -22.98 0.92 25.69
N GLN A 549 -23.90 1.87 25.68
CA GLN A 549 -23.53 3.26 25.45
C GLN A 549 -22.69 3.79 26.62
N VAL A 550 -21.48 4.26 26.32
CA VAL A 550 -20.59 4.91 27.30
C VAL A 550 -20.74 6.41 27.15
N THR A 551 -21.22 7.05 28.21
CA THR A 551 -21.30 8.51 28.29
C THR A 551 -19.91 9.11 28.52
N GLU A 552 -19.77 10.43 28.37
CA GLU A 552 -18.51 11.11 28.74
C GLU A 552 -18.17 10.91 30.22
N TYR A 553 -19.19 10.90 31.09
CA TYR A 553 -19.02 10.70 32.53
C TYR A 553 -18.52 9.27 32.84
N ASP A 554 -19.10 8.26 32.18
CA ASP A 554 -18.60 6.88 32.27
C ASP A 554 -17.12 6.79 31.86
N LEU A 555 -16.76 7.45 30.75
CA LEU A 555 -15.38 7.43 30.24
C LEU A 555 -14.41 8.06 31.25
N ILE A 556 -14.77 9.20 31.84
CA ILE A 556 -13.95 9.86 32.87
C ILE A 556 -13.70 8.89 34.03
N ASN A 557 -14.76 8.29 34.57
CA ASN A 557 -14.65 7.35 35.68
C ASN A 557 -13.80 6.12 35.32
N ILE A 558 -13.91 5.60 34.10
CA ILE A 558 -13.11 4.47 33.61
C ILE A 558 -11.63 4.86 33.56
N VAL A 559 -11.29 5.97 32.90
CA VAL A 559 -9.89 6.40 32.75
C VAL A 559 -9.27 6.75 34.12
N GLU A 560 -10.02 7.42 35.00
CA GLU A 560 -9.55 7.76 36.35
C GLU A 560 -9.28 6.52 37.20
N LYS A 561 -10.22 5.57 37.22
CA LYS A 561 -10.12 4.35 38.02
C LYS A 561 -9.00 3.43 37.51
N TYR A 562 -8.96 3.17 36.21
CA TYR A 562 -8.09 2.12 35.66
C TYR A 562 -6.72 2.64 35.24
N VAL A 563 -6.59 3.91 34.88
CA VAL A 563 -5.32 4.46 34.35
C VAL A 563 -4.68 5.41 35.37
N LEU A 564 -5.38 6.50 35.73
CA LEU A 564 -4.77 7.60 36.51
C LEU A 564 -4.53 7.28 37.99
N SER A 565 -5.30 6.35 38.56
CA SER A 565 -5.19 5.95 39.98
C SER A 565 -4.09 4.91 40.26
N SER A 566 -3.30 4.52 39.25
CA SER A 566 -2.28 3.48 39.39
C SER A 566 -1.04 3.97 40.17
N GLY A 567 -0.57 3.21 41.16
CA GLY A 567 0.72 3.48 41.83
C GLY A 567 1.93 3.24 40.91
N TYR A 568 3.11 3.73 41.28
CA TYR A 568 4.33 3.64 40.46
C TYR A 568 4.72 2.19 40.06
N SER A 569 4.62 1.23 40.99
CA SER A 569 4.92 -0.18 40.70
C SER A 569 3.98 -0.77 39.66
N VAL A 570 2.69 -0.45 39.75
CA VAL A 570 1.65 -0.85 38.81
C VAL A 570 1.90 -0.24 37.44
N MET A 571 2.20 1.06 37.38
CA MET A 571 2.50 1.75 36.12
C MET A 571 3.69 1.13 35.39
N ARG A 572 4.77 0.77 36.10
CA ARG A 572 5.94 0.10 35.51
C ARG A 572 5.57 -1.25 34.90
N LYS A 573 4.74 -2.04 35.59
CA LYS A 573 4.30 -3.34 35.07
C LYS A 573 3.33 -3.19 33.89
N LYS A 574 2.45 -2.19 33.93
CA LYS A 574 1.58 -1.83 32.79
C LYS A 574 2.38 -1.40 31.57
N SER A 575 3.43 -0.59 31.73
CA SER A 575 4.36 -0.22 30.65
C SER A 575 5.00 -1.44 29.99
N GLU A 576 5.45 -2.43 30.77
CA GLU A 576 5.95 -3.70 30.25
C GLU A 576 4.87 -4.47 29.46
N LEU A 577 3.68 -4.62 30.04
CA LEU A 577 2.54 -5.31 29.43
C LEU A 577 2.07 -4.69 28.11
N ILE A 578 2.02 -3.35 28.06
CA ILE A 578 1.69 -2.59 26.86
C ILE A 578 2.67 -2.92 25.75
N ARG A 579 3.98 -2.90 26.03
CA ARG A 579 5.01 -3.21 25.03
C ARG A 579 5.00 -4.67 24.60
N ARG A 580 4.67 -5.60 25.51
CA ARG A 580 4.44 -7.02 25.15
C ARG A 580 3.21 -7.19 24.23
N CYS A 581 2.13 -6.43 24.46
CA CYS A 581 0.99 -6.42 23.56
C CYS A 581 1.36 -5.88 22.18
N LEU A 582 2.17 -4.81 22.12
CA LEU A 582 2.71 -4.29 20.87
C LEU A 582 3.51 -5.35 20.11
N VAL A 583 4.40 -6.10 20.78
CA VAL A 583 5.12 -7.23 20.14
C VAL A 583 4.17 -8.28 19.54
N ARG A 584 3.02 -8.53 20.18
CA ARG A 584 2.05 -9.51 19.67
C ARG A 584 1.36 -9.06 18.39
N GLY A 585 0.86 -7.82 18.37
CA GLY A 585 0.13 -7.28 17.21
C GLY A 585 1.07 -6.85 16.08
N LEU A 586 2.15 -6.15 16.43
CA LEU A 586 3.16 -5.60 15.51
C LEU A 586 4.32 -6.60 15.29
N SER A 587 4.04 -7.91 15.28
CA SER A 587 5.08 -8.94 15.21
C SER A 587 5.96 -8.85 13.96
N SER A 588 5.41 -8.44 12.81
CA SER A 588 6.18 -8.17 11.58
C SER A 588 7.04 -6.91 11.64
N ASN A 589 6.84 -6.06 12.65
CA ASN A 589 7.43 -4.72 12.74
C ASN A 589 8.43 -4.63 13.89
N ILE A 590 9.24 -5.66 14.04
CA ILE A 590 10.30 -5.73 15.03
C ILE A 590 11.64 -5.53 14.33
N ALA A 591 12.47 -4.65 14.88
CA ALA A 591 13.79 -4.35 14.32
C ALA A 591 14.90 -4.45 15.36
N GLN A 592 16.08 -4.87 14.91
CA GLN A 592 17.29 -5.03 15.70
C GLN A 592 18.36 -4.01 15.29
N LEU A 593 19.02 -3.40 16.27
CA LEU A 593 20.13 -2.47 16.05
C LEU A 593 21.30 -3.14 15.32
N GLN A 594 21.84 -2.46 14.31
CA GLN A 594 23.04 -2.89 13.60
C GLN A 594 24.32 -2.38 14.27
N GLY A 595 25.47 -2.92 13.85
CA GLY A 595 26.78 -2.56 14.41
C GLY A 595 27.22 -1.11 14.17
N ASP A 596 26.52 -0.35 13.33
CA ASP A 596 26.76 1.08 13.09
C ASP A 596 26.12 1.99 14.15
N ASN A 597 25.37 1.42 15.11
CA ASN A 597 24.63 2.12 16.16
C ASN A 597 23.64 3.18 15.63
N SER A 598 23.25 3.12 14.37
CA SER A 598 22.39 4.14 13.74
C SER A 598 21.25 3.52 12.94
N SER A 599 21.49 2.36 12.34
CA SER A 599 20.53 1.66 11.52
C SER A 599 19.99 0.42 12.25
N PHE A 600 18.80 0.04 11.85
CA PHE A 600 18.09 -1.12 12.37
C PHE A 600 17.71 -2.04 11.23
N LYS A 601 17.74 -3.36 11.48
CA LYS A 601 17.31 -4.38 10.53
C LYS A 601 15.98 -4.96 10.99
N ASN A 602 14.96 -4.98 10.15
CA ASN A 602 13.72 -5.70 10.44
C ASN A 602 14.01 -7.22 10.56
N LEU A 603 13.41 -7.89 11.54
CA LEU A 603 13.63 -9.32 11.82
C LEU A 603 12.95 -10.26 10.82
N VAL A 604 11.90 -9.81 10.14
CA VAL A 604 11.11 -10.56 9.14
C VAL A 604 11.55 -10.20 7.72
N THR A 605 11.56 -8.91 7.38
CA THR A 605 11.80 -8.43 6.02
C THR A 605 13.28 -8.20 5.70
N ASN A 606 14.15 -8.25 6.72
CA ASN A 606 15.58 -7.90 6.61
C ASN A 606 15.86 -6.45 6.13
N GLN A 607 14.84 -5.61 5.99
CA GLN A 607 14.97 -4.24 5.51
C GLN A 607 15.76 -3.38 6.51
N VAL A 608 16.67 -2.56 6.01
CA VAL A 608 17.43 -1.59 6.81
C VAL A 608 16.65 -0.29 6.92
N MET A 609 16.49 0.19 8.15
CA MET A 609 15.62 1.30 8.51
C MET A 609 16.27 2.16 9.60
N TYR A 610 15.72 3.34 9.83
CA TYR A 610 16.24 4.32 10.79
C TYR A 610 15.11 4.79 11.70
N ILE A 611 15.40 5.14 12.94
CA ILE A 611 14.41 5.80 13.79
C ILE A 611 14.10 7.18 13.21
N HIS A 612 12.82 7.53 13.07
CA HIS A 612 12.43 8.84 12.55
C HIS A 612 12.93 9.98 13.47
N PRO A 613 13.43 11.11 12.95
CA PRO A 613 13.97 12.22 13.76
C PRO A 613 13.03 12.77 14.84
N LYS A 614 11.72 12.73 14.58
CA LYS A 614 10.69 13.16 15.54
C LYS A 614 10.47 12.17 16.70
N SER A 615 11.04 10.96 16.67
CA SER A 615 10.84 9.96 17.73
C SER A 615 11.55 10.38 19.02
N THR A 616 10.97 10.06 20.17
CA THR A 616 11.65 10.24 21.46
C THR A 616 12.92 9.38 21.58
N LEU A 617 13.01 8.33 20.75
CA LEU A 617 14.13 7.40 20.71
C LEU A 617 15.17 7.75 19.64
N PHE A 618 15.07 8.87 18.94
CA PHE A 618 15.97 9.20 17.82
C PHE A 618 17.46 9.20 18.18
N HIS A 619 17.80 9.64 19.40
CA HIS A 619 19.18 9.65 19.91
C HIS A 619 19.51 8.44 20.79
N SER A 620 18.60 7.47 20.87
CA SER A 620 18.76 6.26 21.69
C SER A 620 19.28 5.10 20.83
N VAL A 621 19.97 4.16 21.47
CA VAL A 621 20.51 2.96 20.80
C VAL A 621 19.96 1.66 21.43
N PRO A 622 18.62 1.49 21.49
CA PRO A 622 18.03 0.25 21.99
C PRO A 622 18.40 -0.93 21.09
N LYS A 623 18.70 -2.09 21.68
CA LYS A 623 19.05 -3.30 20.90
C LYS A 623 17.90 -3.79 20.03
N PHE A 624 16.68 -3.77 20.58
CA PHE A 624 15.47 -4.21 19.90
C PHE A 624 14.37 -3.17 20.08
N ILE A 625 13.61 -2.98 19.01
CA ILE A 625 12.47 -2.06 18.97
C ILE A 625 11.31 -2.68 18.21
N VAL A 626 10.11 -2.24 18.57
CA VAL A 626 8.89 -2.45 17.79
C VAL A 626 8.42 -1.11 17.24
N TYR A 627 7.90 -1.07 16.02
CA TYR A 627 7.42 0.15 15.37
C TYR A 627 6.02 -0.03 14.75
N SER A 628 5.23 1.04 14.66
CA SER A 628 3.91 0.94 14.03
C SER A 628 3.94 1.13 12.52
N LYS A 629 4.73 2.10 12.01
CA LYS A 629 4.66 2.53 10.61
C LYS A 629 6.03 2.80 10.01
N LEU A 630 6.12 2.74 8.69
CA LEU A 630 7.29 3.16 7.92
C LEU A 630 6.96 4.40 7.10
N ILE A 631 7.90 5.34 7.06
CA ILE A 631 7.88 6.49 6.16
C ILE A 631 9.10 6.39 5.25
N GLU A 632 8.86 6.25 3.95
CA GLU A 632 9.90 6.15 2.94
C GLU A 632 10.20 7.52 2.35
N THR A 633 11.45 7.97 2.48
CA THR A 633 11.94 9.22 1.88
C THR A 633 13.27 8.97 1.17
N THR A 634 14.35 9.68 1.54
CA THR A 634 15.73 9.31 1.22
C THR A 634 16.17 8.03 1.93
N LYS A 635 15.64 7.82 3.13
CA LYS A 635 15.82 6.65 3.97
C LYS A 635 14.44 6.13 4.38
N VAL A 636 14.40 4.87 4.78
CA VAL A 636 13.20 4.25 5.37
C VAL A 636 13.23 4.54 6.86
N PHE A 637 12.25 5.30 7.34
CA PHE A 637 12.15 5.72 8.73
C PHE A 637 11.02 4.98 9.46
N MET A 638 11.31 4.44 10.64
CA MET A 638 10.33 3.87 11.55
C MET A 638 9.67 4.97 12.38
N VAL A 639 8.34 4.92 12.44
CA VAL A 639 7.48 5.85 13.19
C VAL A 639 6.72 5.09 14.27
N ASP A 640 6.49 5.77 15.39
CA ASP A 640 5.97 5.25 16.63
C ASP A 640 6.79 4.05 17.11
N VAL A 641 7.96 4.33 17.71
CA VAL A 641 8.92 3.31 18.11
C VAL A 641 8.88 3.07 19.62
N SER A 642 8.91 1.81 20.06
CA SER A 642 9.08 1.44 21.47
C SER A 642 10.19 0.41 21.66
N VAL A 643 10.92 0.55 22.76
CA VAL A 643 11.99 -0.39 23.14
C VAL A 643 11.36 -1.72 23.58
N ILE A 644 11.93 -2.85 23.17
CA ILE A 644 11.50 -4.18 23.62
C ILE A 644 12.71 -5.00 24.08
N GLU A 645 12.46 -6.02 24.91
CA GLU A 645 13.53 -6.91 25.34
C GLU A 645 13.77 -8.03 24.31
N GLU A 646 15.00 -8.53 24.27
CA GLU A 646 15.49 -9.51 23.30
C GLU A 646 14.71 -10.83 23.37
N GLU A 647 14.33 -11.29 24.56
CA GLU A 647 13.61 -12.55 24.70
C GLU A 647 12.12 -12.50 24.33
N TRP A 648 11.49 -11.31 24.34
CA TRP A 648 10.03 -11.19 24.19
C TRP A 648 9.48 -11.68 22.84
N PRO A 649 10.10 -11.35 21.69
CA PRO A 649 9.59 -11.83 20.41
C PRO A 649 9.47 -13.36 20.36
N SER A 650 10.46 -14.08 20.89
CA SER A 650 10.45 -15.55 20.96
C SER A 650 9.46 -16.13 21.97
N GLN A 651 9.22 -15.43 23.09
CA GLN A 651 8.27 -15.84 24.12
C GLN A 651 6.80 -15.61 23.71
N ILE A 652 6.54 -14.50 23.03
CA ILE A 652 5.19 -14.02 22.72
C ILE A 652 4.71 -14.57 21.38
N VAL A 653 5.62 -14.73 20.42
CA VAL A 653 5.31 -15.21 19.07
C VAL A 653 6.17 -16.44 18.76
N PRO A 654 5.85 -17.63 19.33
CA PRO A 654 6.72 -18.81 19.26
C PRO A 654 6.91 -19.37 17.84
N ASN A 655 6.01 -19.05 16.91
CA ASN A 655 6.13 -19.43 15.49
C ASN A 655 6.92 -18.39 14.66
N MET A 656 7.34 -17.28 15.26
CA MET A 656 8.22 -16.32 14.63
C MET A 656 9.63 -16.93 14.64
N LYS A 657 9.95 -17.73 13.62
CA LYS A 657 11.30 -18.24 13.44
C LYS A 657 12.23 -17.06 13.16
N PHE A 658 12.92 -16.58 14.19
CA PHE A 658 14.01 -15.63 14.03
C PHE A 658 15.10 -16.30 13.20
N VAL A 659 15.29 -15.82 11.98
CA VAL A 659 16.50 -16.14 11.23
C VAL A 659 17.63 -15.34 11.87
N VAL A 660 18.19 -15.87 12.97
CA VAL A 660 19.45 -15.36 13.52
C VAL A 660 20.53 -15.77 12.53
N LEU A 661 20.92 -14.84 11.65
CA LEU A 661 22.10 -15.03 10.83
C LEU A 661 23.32 -15.05 11.78
N PRO A 662 24.15 -16.12 11.76
CA PRO A 662 25.42 -16.10 12.45
C PRO A 662 26.27 -14.91 11.95
N PRO A 663 27.17 -14.34 12.77
CA PRO A 663 28.08 -13.30 12.31
C PRO A 663 28.98 -13.90 11.22
N GLY A 664 28.69 -13.58 9.95
CA GLY A 664 29.46 -14.13 8.82
C GLY A 664 28.75 -14.18 7.46
N PHE A 665 27.42 -14.09 7.37
CA PHE A 665 26.74 -14.17 6.08
C PHE A 665 26.49 -12.79 5.47
N LYS A 666 27.41 -12.35 4.60
CA LYS A 666 27.13 -11.31 3.60
C LYS A 666 26.27 -11.94 2.49
N GLN A 667 25.13 -11.31 2.19
CA GLN A 667 24.43 -11.51 0.93
C GLN A 667 25.35 -10.99 -0.18
N VAL A 668 25.81 -11.87 -1.06
CA VAL A 668 26.59 -11.50 -2.24
C VAL A 668 25.60 -11.43 -3.40
N ASP A 669 25.36 -10.23 -3.91
CA ASP A 669 24.64 -10.04 -5.16
C ASP A 669 25.51 -10.57 -6.30
N VAL A 670 24.97 -11.50 -7.07
CA VAL A 670 25.58 -12.02 -8.30
C VAL A 670 24.69 -11.61 -9.46
N GLU A 671 25.24 -10.84 -10.39
CA GLU A 671 24.58 -10.55 -11.68
C GLU A 671 24.60 -11.81 -12.57
N TYR A 672 23.45 -12.18 -13.13
CA TYR A 672 23.30 -13.26 -14.10
C TYR A 672 22.76 -12.72 -15.43
N GLU A 673 23.21 -13.29 -16.54
CA GLU A 673 22.71 -13.00 -17.88
C GLU A 673 21.79 -14.14 -18.35
N VAL A 674 20.48 -13.87 -18.45
CA VAL A 674 19.51 -14.84 -18.98
C VAL A 674 19.27 -14.56 -20.46
N THR A 675 19.59 -15.52 -21.32
CA THR A 675 19.33 -15.43 -22.76
C THR A 675 18.21 -16.37 -23.19
N CYS A 676 17.09 -15.82 -23.63
CA CYS A 676 15.98 -16.57 -24.21
C CYS A 676 16.25 -16.89 -25.69
N ILE A 677 16.25 -18.17 -26.06
CA ILE A 677 16.48 -18.62 -27.44
C ILE A 677 15.18 -19.15 -28.03
N LYS A 678 14.61 -18.44 -28.99
CA LYS A 678 13.47 -18.94 -29.78
C LYS A 678 13.96 -19.99 -30.78
N SER A 679 13.42 -21.21 -30.69
CA SER A 679 13.68 -22.28 -31.64
C SER A 679 12.64 -22.27 -32.77
N ASN A 680 13.09 -22.35 -34.02
CA ASN A 680 12.21 -22.64 -35.16
C ASN A 680 12.02 -24.16 -35.39
N TYR A 681 12.67 -25.01 -34.58
CA TYR A 681 12.51 -26.46 -34.61
C TYR A 681 11.46 -26.91 -33.59
N PRO A 682 10.61 -27.90 -33.92
CA PRO A 682 9.75 -28.57 -32.95
C PRO A 682 10.56 -29.12 -31.78
N MET A 683 9.96 -29.22 -30.60
CA MET A 683 10.65 -29.69 -29.39
C MET A 683 11.29 -31.08 -29.54
N ASN A 684 10.73 -31.95 -30.38
CA ASN A 684 11.31 -33.25 -30.70
C ASN A 684 12.64 -33.19 -31.49
N LEU A 685 12.98 -32.03 -32.06
CA LEU A 685 14.19 -31.77 -32.85
C LEU A 685 15.06 -30.65 -32.23
N ILE A 686 14.82 -30.31 -30.96
CA ILE A 686 15.41 -29.16 -30.26
C ILE A 686 16.94 -29.25 -30.14
N GLY A 687 17.52 -30.45 -30.27
CA GLY A 687 18.97 -30.66 -30.25
C GLY A 687 19.74 -29.85 -31.30
N ASN A 688 19.11 -29.50 -32.43
CA ASN A 688 19.74 -28.61 -33.42
C ASN A 688 19.91 -27.18 -32.89
N THR A 689 18.90 -26.68 -32.17
CA THR A 689 18.93 -25.35 -31.55
C THR A 689 19.91 -25.34 -30.37
N VAL A 690 19.89 -26.39 -29.54
CA VAL A 690 20.82 -26.53 -28.41
C VAL A 690 22.27 -26.60 -28.90
N LYS A 691 22.58 -27.37 -29.95
CA LYS A 691 23.93 -27.41 -30.54
C LYS A 691 24.40 -26.04 -31.02
N LYS A 692 23.52 -25.29 -31.69
CA LYS A 692 23.83 -23.91 -32.12
C LYS A 692 24.05 -22.98 -30.92
N ALA A 693 23.21 -23.08 -29.88
CA ALA A 693 23.34 -22.29 -28.66
C ALA A 693 24.68 -22.57 -27.95
N VAL A 694 24.99 -23.84 -27.72
CA VAL A 694 26.25 -24.29 -27.12
C VAL A 694 27.44 -23.71 -27.89
N SER A 695 27.42 -23.76 -29.23
CA SER A 695 28.48 -23.16 -30.06
C SER A 695 28.51 -21.63 -30.02
N ARG A 696 27.34 -20.96 -29.97
CA ARG A 696 27.20 -19.50 -30.01
C ARG A 696 27.68 -18.84 -28.72
N PHE A 697 27.43 -19.50 -27.59
CA PHE A 697 27.73 -19.02 -26.24
C PHE A 697 28.98 -19.68 -25.65
N ASN A 698 29.71 -20.47 -26.45
CA ASN A 698 30.94 -21.17 -26.05
C ASN A 698 30.78 -22.00 -24.77
N VAL A 699 29.62 -22.66 -24.62
CA VAL A 699 29.30 -23.49 -23.45
C VAL A 699 30.03 -24.81 -23.58
N ASN A 700 30.70 -25.26 -22.52
CA ASN A 700 31.27 -26.60 -22.48
C ASN A 700 30.13 -27.64 -22.45
N GLU A 701 30.14 -28.63 -23.34
CA GLU A 701 29.10 -29.67 -23.39
C GLU A 701 28.98 -30.43 -22.05
N GLY A 702 30.07 -30.53 -21.28
CA GLY A 702 30.08 -31.15 -19.94
C GLY A 702 29.42 -30.33 -18.83
N SER A 703 29.16 -29.03 -19.04
CA SER A 703 28.47 -28.16 -18.08
C SER A 703 27.00 -27.89 -18.45
N LEU A 704 26.49 -28.53 -19.50
CA LEU A 704 25.11 -28.36 -19.95
C LEU A 704 24.14 -29.18 -19.08
N VAL A 705 23.30 -28.48 -18.31
CA VAL A 705 22.16 -29.09 -17.61
C VAL A 705 20.90 -28.89 -18.45
N VAL A 706 20.24 -29.99 -18.79
CA VAL A 706 18.95 -29.95 -19.51
C VAL A 706 17.84 -30.27 -18.53
N VAL A 707 16.99 -29.28 -18.25
CA VAL A 707 15.77 -29.45 -17.47
C VAL A 707 14.62 -29.67 -18.45
N SER A 708 13.96 -30.81 -18.34
CA SER A 708 12.78 -31.14 -19.14
C SER A 708 11.63 -31.47 -18.19
N ASP A 709 10.43 -31.01 -18.53
CA ASP A 709 9.24 -31.44 -17.82
C ASP A 709 9.01 -32.95 -17.99
N ASN A 710 8.61 -33.61 -16.91
CA ASN A 710 8.27 -35.02 -16.89
C ASN A 710 6.91 -35.16 -16.22
N LEU A 711 5.86 -35.17 -17.03
CA LEU A 711 4.46 -35.22 -16.61
C LEU A 711 4.12 -36.42 -15.72
N ASP A 712 4.94 -37.47 -15.73
CA ASP A 712 4.76 -38.67 -14.90
C ASP A 712 5.34 -38.51 -13.47
N GLN A 713 6.01 -37.39 -13.15
CA GLN A 713 6.53 -37.11 -11.81
C GLN A 713 5.57 -36.23 -11.00
N PRO A 714 5.31 -36.56 -9.72
CA PRO A 714 4.58 -35.68 -8.83
C PRO A 714 5.25 -34.32 -8.69
N VAL A 715 4.44 -33.27 -8.61
CA VAL A 715 4.90 -31.90 -8.35
C VAL A 715 5.82 -31.85 -7.13
N GLY A 716 6.97 -31.18 -7.26
CA GLY A 716 7.98 -31.06 -6.20
C GLY A 716 8.98 -32.23 -6.11
N LYS A 717 8.82 -33.30 -6.90
CA LYS A 717 9.85 -34.33 -7.05
C LYS A 717 10.65 -34.08 -8.31
N TYR A 718 11.96 -33.92 -8.17
CA TYR A 718 12.90 -33.88 -9.28
C TYR A 718 13.76 -35.14 -9.29
N LYS A 719 14.18 -35.56 -10.48
CA LYS A 719 15.15 -36.64 -10.65
C LYS A 719 16.33 -36.12 -11.46
N MET A 720 17.46 -35.94 -10.80
CA MET A 720 18.72 -35.68 -11.50
C MET A 720 19.28 -37.00 -12.01
N LYS A 721 19.64 -37.02 -13.30
CA LYS A 721 20.27 -38.17 -13.93
C LYS A 721 21.59 -37.70 -14.57
N TYR A 722 22.68 -38.33 -14.16
CA TYR A 722 23.99 -38.10 -14.73
C TYR A 722 24.21 -39.12 -15.86
N GLY A 723 23.95 -38.69 -17.10
CA GLY A 723 24.06 -39.52 -18.30
C GLY A 723 22.94 -40.55 -18.51
N GLY A 724 22.93 -41.20 -19.67
CA GLY A 724 22.03 -42.31 -20.04
C GLY A 724 21.03 -41.98 -21.16
N SER A 725 20.14 -42.94 -21.48
CA SER A 725 19.14 -42.78 -22.54
C SER A 725 18.09 -41.71 -22.22
N ALA A 726 17.47 -41.16 -23.27
CA ALA A 726 16.43 -40.13 -23.20
C ALA A 726 15.11 -40.57 -22.54
N SER A 727 15.01 -41.81 -22.04
CA SER A 727 13.82 -42.36 -21.36
C SER A 727 12.50 -42.12 -22.12
N GLY A 728 12.53 -42.14 -23.46
CA GLY A 728 11.35 -41.88 -24.30
C GLY A 728 11.11 -40.41 -24.67
N HIS A 729 11.80 -39.44 -24.04
CA HIS A 729 11.65 -38.02 -24.34
C HIS A 729 12.37 -37.64 -25.65
N ASN A 730 11.61 -37.42 -26.73
CA ASN A 730 12.17 -37.17 -28.06
C ASN A 730 13.04 -35.90 -28.13
N GLY A 731 12.70 -34.84 -27.38
CA GLY A 731 13.55 -33.64 -27.27
C GLY A 731 14.94 -33.91 -26.67
N ILE A 732 15.00 -34.57 -25.51
CA ILE A 732 16.28 -35.00 -24.91
C ILE A 732 17.03 -35.95 -25.84
N LYS A 733 16.34 -36.88 -26.51
CA LYS A 733 16.95 -37.77 -27.51
C LYS A 733 17.61 -36.98 -28.64
N SER A 734 16.95 -35.93 -29.13
CA SER A 734 17.50 -35.05 -30.14
C SER A 734 18.73 -34.29 -29.65
N ILE A 735 18.74 -33.82 -28.40
CA ILE A 735 19.90 -33.15 -27.78
C ILE A 735 21.08 -34.12 -27.68
N ILE A 736 20.87 -35.32 -27.11
CA ILE A 736 21.89 -36.36 -26.98
C ILE A 736 22.49 -36.72 -28.35
N GLN A 737 21.65 -36.91 -29.37
CA GLN A 737 22.11 -37.23 -30.73
C GLN A 737 22.92 -36.11 -31.39
N LYS A 738 22.60 -34.84 -31.11
CA LYS A 738 23.24 -33.69 -31.77
C LYS A 738 24.53 -33.26 -31.10
N LEU A 739 24.63 -33.46 -29.78
CA LEU A 739 25.82 -33.23 -28.98
C LEU A 739 26.76 -34.45 -28.92
N GLY A 740 26.26 -35.68 -29.18
CA GLY A 740 27.10 -36.86 -29.37
C GLY A 740 27.58 -37.55 -28.08
N THR A 741 26.75 -37.61 -27.04
CA THR A 741 27.12 -38.22 -25.75
C THR A 741 26.69 -39.69 -25.65
N ASP A 742 27.65 -40.60 -25.41
CA ASP A 742 27.43 -42.05 -25.28
C ASP A 742 27.18 -42.47 -23.81
N ALA A 743 25.99 -42.98 -23.49
CA ALA A 743 25.75 -43.61 -22.18
C ALA A 743 24.69 -44.74 -22.26
N LYS A 744 25.13 -45.99 -22.02
CA LYS A 744 24.34 -47.24 -22.08
C LYS A 744 23.71 -47.59 -20.71
N GLY A 745 22.50 -48.15 -20.72
CA GLY A 745 21.83 -48.79 -19.55
C GLY A 745 20.29 -48.91 -19.67
N ASN A 746 19.74 -50.06 -19.24
CA ASN A 746 18.53 -50.79 -19.71
C ASN A 746 17.12 -50.42 -19.17
N GLU A 747 16.09 -50.73 -20.00
CA GLU A 747 14.66 -51.16 -19.77
C GLU A 747 13.80 -50.56 -18.61
N ARG A 748 12.49 -50.23 -18.68
CA ARG A 748 11.30 -50.62 -19.48
C ARG A 748 10.15 -49.57 -19.34
N VAL A 749 9.50 -49.27 -20.48
CA VAL A 749 8.08 -48.95 -20.82
C VAL A 749 7.18 -48.05 -19.93
N ALA A 750 6.60 -47.02 -20.55
CA ALA A 750 5.14 -46.72 -20.53
C ALA A 750 4.69 -46.14 -21.89
N LYS A 751 3.54 -46.63 -22.38
CA LYS A 751 2.89 -46.29 -23.66
C LYS A 751 1.83 -45.22 -23.43
N HIS A 752 2.11 -43.96 -23.79
CA HIS A 752 1.12 -43.08 -24.41
C HIS A 752 1.85 -41.92 -25.09
N VAL A 753 1.77 -41.84 -26.41
CA VAL A 753 2.17 -40.66 -27.18
C VAL A 753 0.85 -40.06 -27.66
N LEU A 754 0.65 -38.77 -27.39
CA LEU A 754 -0.47 -38.00 -27.95
C LEU A 754 -0.61 -38.36 -29.43
N THR A 755 -1.77 -38.92 -29.80
CA THR A 755 -2.12 -39.19 -31.19
C THR A 755 -1.97 -37.92 -32.02
N ARG A 756 -1.69 -38.06 -33.32
CA ARG A 756 -1.67 -36.91 -34.25
C ARG A 756 -2.99 -36.15 -34.11
N PHE A 757 -2.90 -34.91 -33.64
CA PHE A 757 -4.02 -33.99 -33.55
C PHE A 757 -4.63 -33.76 -34.94
N LYS A 758 -5.95 -33.73 -35.01
CA LYS A 758 -6.65 -33.39 -36.26
C LYS A 758 -6.36 -31.93 -36.59
N SER A 759 -6.39 -31.57 -37.87
CA SER A 759 -6.12 -30.18 -38.32
C SER A 759 -7.03 -29.13 -37.66
N GLN A 760 -8.20 -29.55 -37.16
CA GLN A 760 -9.16 -28.72 -36.44
C GLN A 760 -8.76 -28.44 -34.98
N GLU A 761 -7.97 -29.33 -34.37
CA GLU A 761 -7.52 -29.23 -32.97
C GLU A 761 -6.24 -28.38 -32.84
N PHE A 762 -5.55 -28.11 -33.96
CA PHE A 762 -4.30 -27.35 -33.96
C PHE A 762 -4.47 -25.94 -33.40
N GLN A 763 -5.59 -25.28 -33.67
CA GLN A 763 -5.82 -23.89 -33.25
C GLN A 763 -6.03 -23.79 -31.72
N GLU A 764 -6.73 -24.77 -31.14
CA GLU A 764 -6.91 -24.87 -29.68
C GLU A 764 -5.60 -25.27 -28.97
N ILE A 765 -4.79 -26.13 -29.59
CA ILE A 765 -3.50 -26.54 -29.04
C ILE A 765 -2.47 -25.41 -29.13
N GLU A 766 -2.50 -24.62 -30.20
CA GLU A 766 -1.63 -23.45 -30.34
C GLU A 766 -2.02 -22.37 -29.32
N GLN A 767 -3.31 -22.12 -29.12
CA GLN A 767 -3.80 -21.23 -28.05
C GLN A 767 -3.45 -21.75 -26.65
N ALA A 768 -3.61 -23.05 -26.38
CA ALA A 768 -3.23 -23.64 -25.10
C ALA A 768 -1.70 -23.61 -24.88
N ALA A 769 -0.91 -23.84 -25.93
CA ALA A 769 0.54 -23.74 -25.87
C ALA A 769 1.01 -22.30 -25.64
N ASP A 770 0.40 -21.32 -26.29
CA ASP A 770 0.68 -19.89 -26.08
C ASP A 770 0.31 -19.45 -24.65
N GLN A 771 -0.83 -19.91 -24.13
CA GLN A 771 -1.24 -19.69 -22.73
C GLN A 771 -0.27 -20.35 -21.73
N ILE A 772 0.21 -21.56 -22.02
CA ILE A 772 1.21 -22.25 -21.18
C ILE A 772 2.56 -21.53 -21.22
N VAL A 773 2.98 -21.01 -22.38
CA VAL A 773 4.23 -20.25 -22.54
C VAL A 773 4.15 -18.90 -21.82
N GLU A 774 3.01 -18.22 -21.84
CA GLU A 774 2.79 -17.02 -21.01
C GLU A 774 2.80 -17.35 -19.52
N SER A 775 2.19 -18.46 -19.11
CA SER A 775 2.15 -18.91 -17.71
C SER A 775 3.53 -19.36 -17.20
N TRP A 776 4.39 -19.92 -18.05
CA TRP A 776 5.74 -20.37 -17.68
C TRP A 776 6.72 -19.21 -17.46
N LYS A 777 6.47 -18.03 -18.02
CA LYS A 777 7.30 -16.83 -17.74
C LYS A 777 7.15 -16.34 -16.29
N GLU A 778 6.06 -16.71 -15.62
CA GLU A 778 5.80 -16.32 -14.23
C GLU A 778 6.37 -17.32 -13.21
N LEU A 779 6.88 -18.48 -13.65
CA LEU A 779 7.26 -19.61 -12.77
C LEU A 779 8.77 -19.85 -12.58
N ILE A 780 9.66 -19.06 -13.21
CA ILE A 780 11.11 -19.26 -13.06
C ILE A 780 11.69 -18.33 -11.97
N ILE A 781 11.72 -18.85 -10.73
CA ILE A 781 12.62 -18.42 -9.66
C ILE A 781 13.76 -19.45 -9.62
N VAL A 782 15.03 -19.03 -9.75
CA VAL A 782 16.18 -19.93 -9.56
C VAL A 782 17.13 -19.40 -8.47
N PRO A 783 17.43 -20.21 -7.43
CA PRO A 783 18.37 -19.90 -6.33
C PRO A 783 19.88 -19.91 -6.67
N ASN A 784 20.64 -19.27 -5.78
CA ASN A 784 22.07 -18.85 -5.82
C ASN A 784 23.16 -19.93 -5.57
N GLU A 785 23.03 -21.15 -6.07
CA GLU A 785 24.14 -22.12 -5.98
C GLU A 785 24.55 -22.57 -7.37
N ILE A 786 25.59 -21.93 -7.95
CA ILE A 786 26.65 -22.49 -8.84
C ILE A 786 27.58 -21.31 -9.21
N ARG A 787 28.54 -21.01 -8.34
CA ARG A 787 29.74 -20.20 -8.65
C ARG A 787 30.98 -20.92 -8.13
N ASN A 788 31.14 -22.17 -8.56
CA ASN A 788 32.41 -22.87 -8.52
C ASN A 788 32.44 -23.78 -9.73
N LEU A 789 32.92 -23.23 -10.86
CA LEU A 789 33.69 -23.88 -11.93
C LEU A 789 33.89 -22.86 -13.06
N GLY A 790 35.03 -22.14 -12.99
CA GLY A 790 35.70 -21.48 -14.12
C GLY A 790 34.97 -20.33 -14.78
#